data_AF-A0A0P7YRL9-F1
#
_entry.id   AF-A0A0P7YRL9-F1
#
_cell.length_a   1.000
_cell.length_b   1.000
_cell.length_c   1.000
_cell.angle_alpha   90.00
_cell.angle_beta   90.00
_cell.angle_gamma   90.00
#
_symmetry.space_group_name_H-M   'P 1'
#
loop_
_entity.id
_entity.type
_entity.pdbx_description
1 polymer ?
#
loop_
_entity_poly.entity_id
_entity_poly.type
_entity_poly.pdbx_seq_one_letter_code
_entity_poly.pdbx_strand_id
1 'polypeptide(L)'
;MASKPNADHSASSDRLTPPPGIPAGISSQQPIHLEGQKNAMRPRFSPPTAPRSIPDSAAHPKSGKQLNRDQTASGQTASGQMASSQMTSGQTVNIDADRLEKASLRSPDASLGKLRWLQSWPLVMLIIFGVLGTVGTTAVVSLFRMPNLPNCRAIFWPTASAALRLQCAESYANQGDVKSLLAAIALVDRLPEDHPLRPDINNRIEDWATQVLDLAERSFEEGNLTEAIDTARKIPARTAAAQVVEDRIARWQKIWKEGEDSFNAAVEKLKAKQFEAAFSLSVALLDVPNKFWSTVKYNELTKLIGKAREDSRKMSEALDFAKEGTIKGFTEALKRLKEIDKESVYYAEAQGKRKDIANQMLKVGEGLLAKRQLSDAQAILAAIPRDTGLEKEIDDFQIFVTAYQQAWSGTIGGLEGAISRMKTLGRNRPRYAKGQELIAQWQGEIQNLSWINQAQERSSRGSTSDLVAAIGIARQVSRNSPQWEEAAKQINQWQTRVETVEDRPILERADRIAAAGTPDSLRAAIQEARKISPERTLGAEASDRIATWTGRIQRIEDQPIIDRARQQARSGDLAGAITTAQSIDQGRSLYGAAQDDIATWQAQENGRLRLDEAISVAARGDANSLGNAIEIAQRVPVQSDSRSRADSQINNWSWDLLQEAEAEANRDFKAAIALASRIPAQAEAYDSAQTRIQDWQADLQREESRRPSNFETSSPASATGESGLPNNLELAPPNR
;
A
#
# COMPACT_ATOMS: atom_id res chain seq x y z
N MET A 1 20.78 -6.28 33.44
CA MET A 1 20.28 -4.88 33.35
C MET A 1 18.85 -4.99 32.83
N ALA A 2 17.78 -4.87 33.63
CA ALA A 2 17.48 -3.90 34.70
C ALA A 2 17.27 -2.48 34.10
N SER A 3 16.10 -1.82 34.19
CA SER A 3 14.86 -2.17 34.91
C SER A 3 13.55 -1.66 34.28
N LYS A 4 12.44 -2.31 34.66
CA LYS A 4 11.03 -1.86 34.64
C LYS A 4 10.70 -1.22 36.03
N PRO A 5 9.44 -0.84 36.36
CA PRO A 5 8.43 -0.04 35.65
C PRO A 5 7.85 1.07 36.60
N ASN A 6 6.77 1.76 36.23
CA ASN A 6 5.47 1.64 36.93
C ASN A 6 4.34 2.45 36.27
N ALA A 7 3.10 2.14 36.66
CA ALA A 7 1.92 2.99 36.52
C ALA A 7 1.35 3.29 37.93
N ASP A 8 0.41 4.22 38.07
CA ASP A 8 -0.96 3.84 38.45
C ASP A 8 -1.99 4.98 38.49
N HIS A 9 -3.25 4.57 38.60
CA HIS A 9 -4.51 5.33 38.60
C HIS A 9 -4.66 6.46 39.64
N SER A 10 -5.49 7.46 39.31
CA SER A 10 -6.76 7.73 40.05
C SER A 10 -7.65 8.74 39.31
N ALA A 11 -8.94 8.82 39.68
CA ALA A 11 -9.93 9.69 39.04
C ALA A 11 -10.96 10.23 40.06
N SER A 12 -11.51 11.42 39.81
CA SER A 12 -12.87 11.84 40.24
C SER A 12 -13.28 13.20 39.66
N SER A 13 -14.59 13.48 39.74
CA SER A 13 -15.32 14.68 39.28
C SER A 13 -14.87 16.00 39.94
N ASP A 14 -15.14 17.14 39.29
CA ASP A 14 -16.33 17.93 39.68
C ASP A 14 -16.85 18.90 38.59
N ARG A 15 -17.89 19.70 38.89
CA ARG A 15 -18.85 20.26 37.91
C ARG A 15 -19.26 21.73 38.19
N LEU A 16 -19.81 22.41 37.15
CA LEU A 16 -20.46 23.76 37.16
C LEU A 16 -19.46 24.95 37.24
N THR A 17 -19.70 26.14 36.67
CA THR A 17 -20.95 26.91 36.44
C THR A 17 -21.04 27.68 35.08
N PRO A 18 -22.26 28.11 34.64
CA PRO A 18 -22.49 28.88 33.40
C PRO A 18 -22.82 30.39 33.61
N PRO A 19 -22.89 31.22 32.54
CA PRO A 19 -23.41 32.60 32.57
C PRO A 19 -24.96 32.68 32.43
N PRO A 20 -25.62 33.85 32.68
CA PRO A 20 -27.04 33.91 33.07
C PRO A 20 -27.99 34.80 32.22
N GLY A 21 -29.32 34.58 32.40
CA GLY A 21 -30.41 35.52 32.04
C GLY A 21 -31.01 35.36 30.62
N ILE A 22 -32.27 35.73 30.32
CA ILE A 22 -33.37 36.33 31.11
C ILE A 22 -34.74 35.72 30.62
N PRO A 23 -35.94 36.17 31.06
CA PRO A 23 -36.82 35.50 32.02
C PRO A 23 -37.95 34.60 31.44
N ALA A 24 -38.74 34.00 32.33
CA ALA A 24 -39.77 32.99 32.04
C ALA A 24 -41.22 33.52 31.95
N GLY A 25 -42.15 32.66 31.48
CA GLY A 25 -43.60 32.90 31.54
C GLY A 25 -44.47 31.64 31.42
N ILE A 26 -45.12 31.26 32.53
CA ILE A 26 -46.47 30.64 32.67
C ILE A 26 -46.76 29.43 31.73
N SER A 27 -46.60 28.17 32.13
CA SER A 27 -47.44 27.36 33.05
C SER A 27 -48.58 26.54 32.40
N SER A 28 -48.33 25.23 32.26
CA SER A 28 -49.21 24.05 32.34
C SER A 28 -50.74 24.14 32.19
N GLN A 29 -51.28 23.29 31.29
CA GLN A 29 -52.51 22.50 31.55
C GLN A 29 -52.54 21.20 30.72
N GLN A 30 -53.40 20.24 31.10
CA GLN A 30 -53.46 18.85 30.58
C GLN A 30 -54.71 18.58 29.70
N PRO A 31 -54.77 17.45 28.95
CA PRO A 31 -55.64 17.31 27.77
C PRO A 31 -56.99 16.59 28.00
N ILE A 32 -57.96 16.82 27.10
CA ILE A 32 -59.23 16.05 26.99
C ILE A 32 -59.60 15.77 25.51
N HIS A 33 -59.51 14.48 25.14
CA HIS A 33 -60.42 13.64 24.30
C HIS A 33 -61.16 14.08 23.00
N LEU A 34 -61.28 13.05 22.12
CA LEU A 34 -62.41 12.65 21.23
C LEU A 34 -62.54 13.18 19.77
N GLU A 35 -62.56 12.18 18.85
CA GLU A 35 -63.28 12.03 17.56
C GLU A 35 -63.24 13.13 16.46
N GLY A 36 -63.40 12.81 15.16
CA GLY A 36 -63.58 11.51 14.50
C GLY A 36 -63.81 11.64 12.98
N GLN A 37 -64.03 10.49 12.29
CA GLN A 37 -64.20 10.33 10.82
C GLN A 37 -62.92 10.62 9.98
N LYS A 38 -62.45 9.79 9.04
CA LYS A 38 -63.06 8.98 7.94
C LYS A 38 -63.59 9.79 6.75
N ASN A 39 -62.79 9.86 5.68
CA ASN A 39 -63.23 9.36 4.36
C ASN A 39 -62.04 9.01 3.46
N ALA A 40 -62.28 8.27 2.38
CA ALA A 40 -61.24 7.71 1.52
C ALA A 40 -61.53 7.99 0.04
N MET A 41 -60.48 8.06 -0.79
CA MET A 41 -60.62 8.00 -2.25
C MET A 41 -59.42 7.28 -2.89
N ARG A 42 -59.72 6.39 -3.84
CA ARG A 42 -58.75 5.74 -4.74
C ARG A 42 -59.11 6.09 -6.19
N PRO A 43 -58.14 6.23 -7.10
CA PRO A 43 -58.35 5.96 -8.52
C PRO A 43 -58.16 4.46 -8.83
N ARG A 44 -58.96 3.94 -9.77
CA ARG A 44 -58.70 2.69 -10.52
C ARG A 44 -58.27 3.08 -11.93
N PHE A 45 -57.44 2.26 -12.58
CA PHE A 45 -57.47 2.09 -14.03
C PHE A 45 -57.30 0.62 -14.40
N SER A 46 -57.76 0.24 -15.59
CA SER A 46 -57.79 -1.13 -16.10
C SER A 46 -57.56 -1.13 -17.62
N PRO A 47 -57.07 -2.23 -18.22
CA PRO A 47 -56.50 -2.21 -19.57
C PRO A 47 -57.54 -2.42 -20.70
N PRO A 48 -57.21 -2.03 -21.95
CA PRO A 48 -57.99 -2.36 -23.14
C PRO A 48 -57.65 -3.75 -23.72
N THR A 49 -58.56 -4.28 -24.54
CA THR A 49 -58.52 -5.64 -25.12
C THR A 49 -58.11 -5.63 -26.60
N ALA A 50 -57.61 -6.75 -27.12
CA ALA A 50 -57.26 -6.93 -28.54
C ALA A 50 -58.46 -7.30 -29.44
N PRO A 51 -58.42 -6.97 -30.75
CA PRO A 51 -59.25 -7.56 -31.80
C PRO A 51 -58.54 -8.71 -32.57
N ARG A 52 -59.24 -9.37 -33.49
CA ARG A 52 -58.83 -10.64 -34.13
C ARG A 52 -59.35 -10.75 -35.58
N SER A 53 -58.50 -11.04 -36.56
CA SER A 53 -58.90 -11.39 -37.94
C SER A 53 -57.79 -12.10 -38.74
N ILE A 54 -58.18 -13.01 -39.63
CA ILE A 54 -57.40 -13.82 -40.60
C ILE A 54 -58.34 -13.98 -41.82
N PRO A 55 -57.95 -13.68 -43.08
CA PRO A 55 -57.29 -14.66 -43.98
C PRO A 55 -56.29 -14.01 -45.00
N ASP A 56 -55.66 -14.65 -45.99
CA ASP A 56 -55.69 -16.05 -46.49
C ASP A 56 -54.36 -16.48 -47.19
N SER A 57 -54.17 -17.80 -47.33
CA SER A 57 -53.53 -18.58 -48.42
C SER A 57 -52.10 -18.36 -49.00
N ALA A 58 -51.44 -19.52 -49.16
CA ALA A 58 -50.56 -19.96 -50.27
C ALA A 58 -49.14 -19.38 -50.49
N ALA A 59 -48.10 -20.18 -50.15
CA ALA A 59 -47.25 -20.87 -51.14
C ALA A 59 -46.24 -21.87 -50.51
N HIS A 60 -46.05 -23.03 -51.15
CA HIS A 60 -45.11 -24.13 -50.82
C HIS A 60 -44.67 -24.79 -52.16
N PRO A 61 -43.77 -25.80 -52.22
CA PRO A 61 -42.87 -26.36 -51.19
C PRO A 61 -41.37 -26.00 -51.49
N LYS A 62 -40.32 -26.82 -51.78
CA LYS A 62 -40.06 -28.28 -51.89
C LYS A 62 -38.53 -28.58 -51.93
N SER A 63 -38.09 -29.72 -51.36
CA SER A 63 -36.71 -30.27 -51.38
C SER A 63 -35.63 -29.43 -50.68
N GLY A 64 -34.52 -29.97 -50.15
CA GLY A 64 -33.96 -31.33 -50.18
C GLY A 64 -32.42 -31.22 -50.24
N LYS A 65 -31.58 -32.14 -49.76
CA LYS A 65 -31.77 -33.53 -49.29
C LYS A 65 -30.56 -33.89 -48.40
N GLN A 66 -30.68 -34.84 -47.46
CA GLN A 66 -29.49 -35.49 -46.90
C GLN A 66 -28.81 -36.36 -47.97
N LEU A 67 -27.50 -36.53 -47.89
CA LEU A 67 -26.80 -37.71 -48.39
C LEU A 67 -25.68 -38.12 -47.42
N ASN A 68 -25.20 -39.36 -47.58
CA ASN A 68 -24.24 -40.04 -46.71
C ASN A 68 -23.29 -40.85 -47.63
N ARG A 69 -22.17 -41.37 -47.09
CA ARG A 69 -21.12 -42.16 -47.78
C ARG A 69 -20.27 -41.36 -48.80
N ASP A 70 -19.04 -41.77 -49.13
CA ASP A 70 -18.42 -43.10 -48.97
C ASP A 70 -16.90 -43.10 -48.65
N GLN A 71 -16.37 -44.33 -48.56
CA GLN A 71 -14.98 -44.79 -48.33
C GLN A 71 -13.92 -44.19 -49.29
N THR A 72 -12.60 -44.21 -48.98
CA THR A 72 -11.69 -45.36 -49.28
C THR A 72 -10.21 -45.08 -48.89
N ALA A 73 -9.32 -46.05 -49.15
CA ALA A 73 -7.86 -45.91 -49.38
C ALA A 73 -6.86 -45.92 -48.19
N SER A 74 -6.60 -47.14 -47.69
CA SER A 74 -5.27 -47.78 -47.60
C SER A 74 -3.98 -46.97 -47.33
N GLY A 75 -3.24 -47.37 -46.28
CA GLY A 75 -1.80 -47.16 -46.14
C GLY A 75 -1.16 -48.26 -45.28
N GLN A 76 -0.35 -49.14 -45.88
CA GLN A 76 0.38 -50.20 -45.17
C GLN A 76 1.86 -49.81 -44.95
N THR A 77 2.43 -50.16 -43.80
CA THR A 77 3.79 -50.74 -43.71
C THR A 77 4.03 -51.40 -42.34
N ALA A 78 4.99 -52.32 -42.28
CA ALA A 78 5.31 -53.11 -41.08
C ALA A 78 6.14 -52.30 -40.05
N SER A 79 6.28 -52.72 -38.79
CA SER A 79 7.26 -53.76 -38.42
C SER A 79 7.18 -54.14 -36.94
N GLY A 80 7.83 -55.26 -36.56
CA GLY A 80 8.48 -55.40 -35.26
C GLY A 80 7.66 -56.06 -34.14
N GLN A 81 7.82 -57.38 -33.99
CA GLN A 81 7.40 -58.11 -32.79
C GLN A 81 8.39 -57.87 -31.63
N MET A 82 8.02 -58.41 -30.46
CA MET A 82 8.81 -58.67 -29.25
C MET A 82 8.78 -57.60 -28.14
N ALA A 83 8.57 -57.95 -26.86
CA ALA A 83 8.24 -59.26 -26.29
C ALA A 83 7.24 -59.20 -25.13
N SER A 84 6.40 -60.23 -25.12
CA SER A 84 5.59 -60.71 -24.01
C SER A 84 6.35 -60.92 -22.69
N SER A 85 5.67 -60.68 -21.57
CA SER A 85 5.23 -61.75 -20.65
C SER A 85 4.12 -61.22 -19.73
N GLN A 86 2.92 -61.81 -19.74
CA GLN A 86 2.49 -63.03 -18.99
C GLN A 86 2.27 -62.76 -17.48
N MET A 87 1.20 -63.22 -16.83
CA MET A 87 0.05 -64.02 -17.33
C MET A 87 -1.21 -63.89 -16.46
N THR A 88 -2.36 -64.26 -17.07
CA THR A 88 -3.65 -64.74 -16.51
C THR A 88 -3.89 -64.65 -14.99
N SER A 89 -4.94 -64.00 -14.50
CA SER A 89 -6.39 -64.24 -14.74
C SER A 89 -6.92 -65.52 -14.11
N GLY A 90 -7.97 -65.40 -13.27
CA GLY A 90 -8.75 -66.52 -12.74
C GLY A 90 -9.74 -67.11 -13.76
N GLN A 91 -10.32 -68.26 -13.40
CA GLN A 91 -11.21 -69.06 -14.24
C GLN A 91 -12.69 -68.75 -13.99
N THR A 92 -13.54 -68.99 -15.01
CA THR A 92 -14.88 -69.58 -14.84
C THR A 92 -15.18 -70.48 -16.04
N VAL A 93 -15.80 -71.64 -15.83
CA VAL A 93 -16.12 -72.64 -16.87
C VAL A 93 -17.53 -73.19 -16.66
N ASN A 94 -18.27 -73.37 -17.76
CA ASN A 94 -19.30 -74.41 -17.97
C ASN A 94 -19.29 -74.73 -19.49
N ILE A 95 -19.36 -75.96 -20.03
CA ILE A 95 -20.20 -77.16 -19.73
C ILE A 95 -21.64 -76.93 -20.25
N ASP A 96 -22.16 -77.69 -21.23
CA ASP A 96 -21.58 -78.83 -21.97
C ASP A 96 -22.30 -79.17 -23.32
N ALA A 97 -21.83 -80.23 -23.98
CA ALA A 97 -22.54 -81.12 -24.93
C ALA A 97 -22.70 -80.66 -26.41
N ASP A 98 -22.80 -81.55 -27.42
CA ASP A 98 -22.79 -83.02 -27.42
C ASP A 98 -22.19 -83.62 -28.73
N ARG A 99 -21.66 -84.87 -28.67
CA ARG A 99 -21.65 -85.95 -29.72
C ARG A 99 -21.07 -85.69 -31.15
N LEU A 100 -20.41 -86.61 -31.91
CA LEU A 100 -19.96 -88.04 -31.94
C LEU A 100 -18.63 -88.09 -32.80
N GLU A 101 -17.84 -89.14 -33.07
CA GLU A 101 -17.77 -90.58 -32.73
C GLU A 101 -16.31 -91.15 -32.85
N LYS A 102 -16.16 -92.51 -32.87
CA LYS A 102 -15.14 -93.41 -33.48
C LYS A 102 -13.79 -92.81 -33.98
N ALA A 103 -12.62 -93.42 -33.71
CA ALA A 103 -12.36 -94.86 -33.78
C ALA A 103 -11.16 -95.42 -32.95
N SER A 104 -11.31 -96.67 -32.50
CA SER A 104 -10.33 -97.77 -32.27
C SER A 104 -8.87 -97.58 -31.75
N LEU A 105 -8.66 -98.06 -30.52
CA LEU A 105 -7.67 -99.10 -30.07
C LEU A 105 -6.13 -98.89 -29.97
N ARG A 106 -5.64 -99.12 -28.73
CA ARG A 106 -4.42 -99.87 -28.27
C ARG A 106 -2.99 -99.29 -28.45
N SER A 107 -2.43 -98.85 -27.31
CA SER A 107 -1.19 -99.32 -26.62
C SER A 107 -0.20 -100.26 -27.34
N PRO A 108 1.13 -100.08 -27.13
CA PRO A 108 1.80 -100.87 -26.07
C PRO A 108 2.90 -100.14 -25.26
N ASP A 109 3.48 -100.87 -24.30
CA ASP A 109 4.48 -100.43 -23.29
C ASP A 109 5.97 -100.68 -23.65
N ALA A 110 6.84 -99.99 -22.89
CA ALA A 110 8.19 -100.38 -22.44
C ALA A 110 9.37 -100.59 -23.43
N SER A 111 10.57 -100.19 -22.98
CA SER A 111 11.85 -100.88 -23.25
C SER A 111 12.93 -100.51 -22.22
N LEU A 112 14.03 -101.27 -22.16
CA LEU A 112 15.07 -101.20 -21.11
C LEU A 112 16.44 -100.74 -21.63
N GLY A 113 17.04 -99.77 -20.93
CA GLY A 113 18.44 -99.81 -20.49
C GLY A 113 19.57 -99.40 -21.45
N LYS A 114 20.61 -98.75 -20.87
CA LYS A 114 22.01 -99.21 -20.96
C LYS A 114 22.93 -98.53 -19.94
N LEU A 115 23.86 -99.31 -19.39
CA LEU A 115 24.95 -98.90 -18.50
C LEU A 115 26.02 -98.10 -19.28
N ARG A 116 26.63 -97.05 -18.70
CA ARG A 116 28.01 -96.62 -19.02
C ARG A 116 28.67 -95.56 -18.10
N TRP A 117 28.60 -95.72 -16.77
CA TRP A 117 29.48 -94.98 -15.85
C TRP A 117 29.91 -95.81 -14.62
N LEU A 118 30.88 -96.70 -14.83
CA LEU A 118 31.55 -97.47 -13.79
C LEU A 118 33.03 -97.63 -14.17
N GLN A 119 33.90 -96.76 -13.66
CA GLN A 119 35.35 -96.88 -13.92
C GLN A 119 36.23 -96.24 -12.83
N SER A 120 35.91 -96.52 -11.56
CA SER A 120 36.69 -96.07 -10.37
C SER A 120 36.70 -97.13 -9.26
N TRP A 121 37.52 -98.18 -9.39
CA TRP A 121 37.51 -99.31 -8.45
C TRP A 121 37.92 -99.00 -6.97
N PRO A 122 38.80 -98.03 -6.61
CA PRO A 122 39.14 -97.84 -5.20
C PRO A 122 37.97 -97.34 -4.33
N LEU A 123 36.93 -96.76 -4.94
CA LEU A 123 35.78 -96.21 -4.20
C LEU A 123 34.85 -97.31 -3.63
N VAL A 124 34.85 -98.51 -4.22
CA VAL A 124 34.05 -99.65 -3.75
C VAL A 124 34.55 -100.17 -2.39
N MET A 125 35.86 -100.15 -2.14
CA MET A 125 36.43 -100.61 -0.86
C MET A 125 36.09 -99.69 0.32
N LEU A 126 35.96 -98.38 0.08
CA LEU A 126 35.49 -97.44 1.12
C LEU A 126 34.03 -97.67 1.52
N ILE A 127 33.18 -98.08 0.56
CA ILE A 127 31.77 -98.40 0.85
C ILE A 127 31.66 -99.68 1.70
N ILE A 128 32.47 -100.71 1.43
CA ILE A 128 32.45 -101.97 2.19
C ILE A 128 32.82 -101.75 3.67
N PHE A 129 33.82 -100.90 3.96
CA PHE A 129 34.15 -100.55 5.35
C PHE A 129 33.14 -99.57 5.99
N GLY A 130 32.54 -98.66 5.23
CA GLY A 130 31.52 -97.71 5.74
C GLY A 130 30.22 -98.37 6.22
N VAL A 131 29.81 -99.48 5.59
CA VAL A 131 28.53 -100.16 5.91
C VAL A 131 28.60 -100.97 7.21
N LEU A 132 29.78 -101.47 7.61
CA LEU A 132 29.95 -102.24 8.86
C LEU A 132 30.15 -101.37 10.12
N GLY A 133 30.43 -100.06 9.96
CA GLY A 133 30.58 -99.13 11.09
C GLY A 133 29.29 -98.48 11.60
N THR A 134 28.18 -98.58 10.86
CA THR A 134 27.00 -97.71 11.05
C THR A 134 25.80 -98.37 11.74
N VAL A 135 25.84 -99.70 12.00
CA VAL A 135 24.76 -100.42 12.69
C VAL A 135 24.75 -100.14 14.21
N GLY A 136 25.87 -99.68 14.78
CA GLY A 136 25.97 -99.37 16.22
C GLY A 136 25.23 -98.12 16.68
N THR A 137 25.02 -97.12 15.81
CA THR A 137 24.44 -95.82 16.19
C THR A 137 22.92 -95.76 15.99
N THR A 138 22.36 -96.52 15.05
CA THR A 138 20.92 -96.53 14.76
C THR A 138 20.10 -97.19 15.87
N ALA A 139 20.66 -98.16 16.59
CA ALA A 139 20.00 -98.82 17.71
C ALA A 139 19.68 -97.86 18.87
N VAL A 140 20.59 -96.93 19.20
CA VAL A 140 20.43 -95.98 20.31
C VAL A 140 19.33 -94.96 20.03
N VAL A 141 19.23 -94.47 18.79
CA VAL A 141 18.19 -93.51 18.37
C VAL A 141 16.78 -94.13 18.43
N SER A 142 16.67 -95.45 18.23
CA SER A 142 15.40 -96.16 18.33
C SER A 142 14.87 -96.24 19.76
N LEU A 143 15.76 -96.33 20.76
CA LEU A 143 15.38 -96.46 22.18
C LEU A 143 14.85 -95.16 22.81
N PHE A 144 15.12 -94.01 22.21
CA PHE A 144 14.65 -92.69 22.67
C PHE A 144 13.41 -92.17 21.93
N ARG A 145 12.80 -92.96 21.03
CA ARG A 145 11.48 -92.62 20.47
C ARG A 145 10.37 -93.10 21.40
N MET A 146 9.61 -92.15 21.91
CA MET A 146 8.41 -92.38 22.73
C MET A 146 7.32 -93.14 21.95
N PRO A 147 6.33 -93.77 22.64
CA PRO A 147 5.33 -94.62 21.99
C PRO A 147 4.49 -93.88 20.95
N ASN A 148 3.91 -94.65 20.01
CA ASN A 148 2.99 -94.16 19.00
C ASN A 148 1.89 -93.28 19.62
N LEU A 149 1.81 -92.01 19.20
CA LEU A 149 0.67 -91.15 19.50
C LEU A 149 -0.62 -91.80 18.98
N PRO A 150 -1.72 -91.79 19.75
CA PRO A 150 -3.00 -92.33 19.29
C PRO A 150 -3.50 -91.53 18.08
N ASN A 151 -4.27 -92.20 17.20
CA ASN A 151 -4.87 -91.56 16.02
C ASN A 151 -6.04 -90.64 16.43
N CYS A 152 -5.73 -89.46 16.97
CA CYS A 152 -6.67 -88.52 17.58
C CYS A 152 -7.81 -88.05 16.66
N ARG A 153 -7.69 -88.25 15.34
CA ARG A 153 -8.73 -87.97 14.34
C ARG A 153 -9.84 -89.03 14.26
N ALA A 154 -9.70 -90.18 14.93
CA ALA A 154 -10.61 -91.33 14.84
C ALA A 154 -11.33 -91.69 16.17
N ILE A 155 -11.31 -90.79 17.16
CA ILE A 155 -11.80 -91.06 18.53
C ILE A 155 -13.26 -90.61 18.69
N PHE A 156 -14.12 -91.49 19.23
CA PHE A 156 -15.47 -91.13 19.67
C PHE A 156 -15.42 -90.43 21.04
N TRP A 157 -15.38 -89.10 21.02
CA TRP A 157 -15.13 -88.28 22.22
C TRP A 157 -16.03 -88.53 23.44
N PRO A 158 -17.35 -88.85 23.33
CA PRO A 158 -18.19 -89.09 24.50
C PRO A 158 -17.71 -90.19 25.45
N THR A 159 -17.03 -91.23 24.93
CA THR A 159 -16.48 -92.34 25.76
C THR A 159 -14.96 -92.28 25.94
N ALA A 160 -14.29 -91.24 25.41
CA ALA A 160 -12.85 -91.06 25.56
C ALA A 160 -12.47 -90.61 26.98
N SER A 161 -11.51 -91.29 27.61
CA SER A 161 -11.01 -90.97 28.95
C SER A 161 -10.33 -89.59 28.99
N ALA A 162 -10.31 -88.97 30.17
CA ALA A 162 -9.70 -87.65 30.35
C ALA A 162 -8.21 -87.63 29.98
N ALA A 163 -7.46 -88.68 30.33
CA ALA A 163 -6.05 -88.82 29.94
C ALA A 163 -5.85 -88.90 28.41
N LEU A 164 -6.74 -89.61 27.69
CA LEU A 164 -6.70 -89.69 26.23
C LEU A 164 -7.08 -88.35 25.57
N ARG A 165 -8.08 -87.64 26.12
CA ARG A 165 -8.41 -86.27 25.68
C ARG A 165 -7.22 -85.32 25.89
N LEU A 166 -6.57 -85.39 27.04
CA LEU A 166 -5.41 -84.56 27.38
C LEU A 166 -4.20 -84.84 26.49
N GLN A 167 -3.85 -86.12 26.27
CA GLN A 167 -2.76 -86.51 25.37
C GLN A 167 -3.03 -86.10 23.91
N CYS A 168 -4.28 -86.19 23.45
CA CYS A 168 -4.65 -85.70 22.13
C CYS A 168 -4.66 -84.17 22.05
N ALA A 169 -5.08 -83.47 23.09
CA ALA A 169 -5.02 -82.01 23.16
C ALA A 169 -3.57 -81.50 23.12
N GLU A 170 -2.65 -82.16 23.85
CA GLU A 170 -1.20 -81.91 23.74
C GLU A 170 -0.72 -82.08 22.28
N SER A 171 -1.15 -83.15 21.61
CA SER A 171 -0.82 -83.39 20.19
C SER A 171 -1.44 -82.39 19.22
N TYR A 172 -2.51 -81.67 19.62
CA TYR A 172 -3.07 -80.54 18.86
C TYR A 172 -2.30 -79.25 19.17
N ALA A 173 -2.00 -78.94 20.43
CA ALA A 173 -1.21 -77.77 20.82
C ALA A 173 0.20 -77.79 20.21
N ASN A 174 0.85 -78.96 20.15
CA ASN A 174 2.17 -79.16 19.53
C ASN A 174 2.22 -78.88 18.02
N GLN A 175 1.11 -78.59 17.34
CA GLN A 175 1.12 -78.09 15.96
C GLN A 175 1.41 -76.57 15.88
N GLY A 176 1.31 -75.83 17.00
CA GLY A 176 1.75 -74.44 17.13
C GLY A 176 0.95 -73.41 16.32
N ASP A 177 -0.21 -73.79 15.78
CA ASP A 177 -1.09 -72.91 15.02
C ASP A 177 -2.40 -72.61 15.78
N VAL A 178 -2.99 -71.44 15.50
CA VAL A 178 -4.20 -70.93 16.16
C VAL A 178 -5.36 -71.95 16.12
N LYS A 179 -5.58 -72.63 15.00
CA LYS A 179 -6.70 -73.56 14.83
C LYS A 179 -6.49 -74.83 15.66
N SER A 180 -5.27 -75.34 15.71
CA SER A 180 -4.95 -76.54 16.49
C SER A 180 -4.88 -76.24 18.00
N LEU A 181 -4.36 -75.09 18.42
CA LEU A 181 -4.41 -74.63 19.82
C LEU A 181 -5.85 -74.45 20.32
N LEU A 182 -6.71 -73.80 19.53
CA LEU A 182 -8.15 -73.68 19.86
C LEU A 182 -8.84 -75.05 19.91
N ALA A 183 -8.46 -75.99 19.04
CA ALA A 183 -8.97 -77.37 19.10
C ALA A 183 -8.49 -78.13 20.35
N ALA A 184 -7.26 -77.91 20.81
CA ALA A 184 -6.73 -78.44 22.05
C ALA A 184 -7.52 -77.93 23.27
N ILE A 185 -7.68 -76.60 23.39
CA ILE A 185 -8.46 -75.95 24.46
C ILE A 185 -9.89 -76.51 24.48
N ALA A 186 -10.59 -76.50 23.35
CA ALA A 186 -11.97 -76.98 23.25
C ALA A 186 -12.13 -78.48 23.54
N LEU A 187 -11.06 -79.28 23.46
CA LEU A 187 -11.10 -80.71 23.76
C LEU A 187 -11.07 -80.99 25.28
N VAL A 188 -10.33 -80.19 26.06
CA VAL A 188 -10.19 -80.35 27.52
C VAL A 188 -11.14 -79.46 28.34
N ASP A 189 -11.55 -78.29 27.82
CA ASP A 189 -12.55 -77.40 28.43
C ASP A 189 -13.86 -78.13 28.77
N ARG A 190 -14.24 -79.14 27.98
CA ARG A 190 -15.42 -79.99 28.18
C ARG A 190 -15.30 -81.03 29.30
N LEU A 191 -14.22 -81.04 30.09
CA LEU A 191 -14.10 -81.86 31.29
C LEU A 191 -14.69 -81.13 32.51
N PRO A 192 -15.41 -81.83 33.42
CA PRO A 192 -16.01 -81.21 34.60
C PRO A 192 -15.02 -80.49 35.53
N GLU A 193 -15.52 -79.50 36.27
CA GLU A 193 -14.72 -78.71 37.24
C GLU A 193 -14.25 -79.55 38.45
N ASP A 194 -15.00 -80.59 38.83
CA ASP A 194 -14.68 -81.53 39.91
C ASP A 194 -13.68 -82.63 39.52
N HIS A 195 -13.16 -82.60 38.29
CA HIS A 195 -12.23 -83.59 37.79
C HIS A 195 -10.85 -83.50 38.49
N PRO A 196 -10.24 -84.61 38.96
CA PRO A 196 -8.98 -84.56 39.73
C PRO A 196 -7.79 -83.88 39.05
N LEU A 197 -7.75 -83.84 37.72
CA LEU A 197 -6.71 -83.14 36.94
C LEU A 197 -7.10 -81.71 36.53
N ARG A 198 -8.18 -81.12 37.07
CA ARG A 198 -8.65 -79.78 36.67
C ARG A 198 -7.59 -78.68 36.83
N PRO A 199 -6.74 -78.65 37.88
CA PRO A 199 -5.63 -77.69 37.96
C PRO A 199 -4.63 -77.81 36.80
N ASP A 200 -4.18 -79.02 36.48
CA ASP A 200 -3.24 -79.26 35.36
C ASP A 200 -3.86 -78.94 34.00
N ILE A 201 -5.16 -79.16 33.85
CA ILE A 201 -5.94 -78.81 32.65
C ILE A 201 -6.05 -77.29 32.52
N ASN A 202 -6.34 -76.57 33.60
CA ASN A 202 -6.49 -75.11 33.59
C ASN A 202 -5.17 -74.43 33.25
N ASN A 203 -4.05 -74.85 33.87
CA ASN A 203 -2.70 -74.37 33.53
C ASN A 203 -2.41 -74.53 32.03
N ARG A 204 -2.70 -75.71 31.45
CA ARG A 204 -2.50 -75.97 30.02
C ARG A 204 -3.43 -75.15 29.11
N ILE A 205 -4.66 -74.90 29.54
CA ILE A 205 -5.56 -74.00 28.80
C ILE A 205 -5.01 -72.57 28.81
N GLU A 206 -4.44 -72.10 29.92
CA GLU A 206 -3.76 -70.80 30.01
C GLU A 206 -2.48 -70.74 29.15
N ASP A 207 -1.65 -71.78 29.14
CA ASP A 207 -0.47 -71.89 28.26
C ASP A 207 -0.86 -71.84 26.77
N TRP A 208 -1.88 -72.61 26.36
CA TRP A 208 -2.33 -72.67 24.96
C TRP A 208 -3.08 -71.40 24.54
N ALA A 209 -3.86 -70.80 25.45
CA ALA A 209 -4.49 -69.50 25.22
C ALA A 209 -3.43 -68.41 25.05
N THR A 210 -2.38 -68.40 25.88
CA THR A 210 -1.25 -67.47 25.75
C THR A 210 -0.57 -67.62 24.39
N GLN A 211 -0.34 -68.85 23.91
CA GLN A 211 0.17 -69.10 22.56
C GLN A 211 -0.76 -68.59 21.45
N VAL A 212 -2.09 -68.71 21.59
CA VAL A 212 -3.05 -68.11 20.65
C VAL A 212 -2.98 -66.58 20.68
N LEU A 213 -2.82 -65.98 21.86
CA LEU A 213 -2.66 -64.53 22.02
C LEU A 213 -1.34 -64.03 21.41
N ASP A 214 -0.23 -64.75 21.58
CA ASP A 214 1.07 -64.42 21.00
C ASP A 214 1.14 -64.64 19.47
N LEU A 215 0.26 -65.48 18.92
CA LEU A 215 0.03 -65.57 17.47
C LEU A 215 -0.84 -64.39 16.98
N ALA A 216 -1.87 -64.01 17.73
CA ALA A 216 -2.73 -62.87 17.43
C ALA A 216 -2.02 -61.51 17.59
N GLU A 217 -1.02 -61.43 18.47
CA GLU A 217 -0.10 -60.29 18.63
C GLU A 217 0.50 -59.87 17.28
N ARG A 218 0.75 -60.81 16.37
CA ARG A 218 1.30 -60.53 15.04
C ARG A 218 0.36 -59.66 14.20
N SER A 219 -0.94 -59.97 14.20
CA SER A 219 -1.95 -59.13 13.56
C SER A 219 -2.00 -57.73 14.19
N PHE A 220 -1.86 -57.62 15.52
CA PHE A 220 -1.80 -56.32 16.20
C PHE A 220 -0.54 -55.52 15.79
N GLU A 221 0.64 -56.15 15.80
CA GLU A 221 1.92 -55.58 15.37
C GLU A 221 1.94 -55.17 13.89
N GLU A 222 1.14 -55.82 13.04
CA GLU A 222 0.97 -55.48 11.61
C GLU A 222 -0.07 -54.38 11.35
N GLY A 223 -0.86 -53.98 12.37
CA GLY A 223 -1.88 -52.92 12.27
C GLY A 223 -3.33 -53.42 12.26
N ASN A 224 -3.56 -54.73 12.31
CA ASN A 224 -4.88 -55.37 12.27
C ASN A 224 -5.42 -55.63 13.69
N LEU A 225 -5.61 -54.58 14.51
CA LEU A 225 -6.16 -54.70 15.88
C LEU A 225 -7.44 -55.56 15.92
N THR A 226 -8.37 -55.35 14.99
CA THR A 226 -9.63 -56.09 14.91
C THR A 226 -9.41 -57.60 14.74
N GLU A 227 -8.47 -58.01 13.88
CA GLU A 227 -8.15 -59.42 13.64
C GLU A 227 -7.49 -60.08 14.86
N ALA A 228 -6.65 -59.33 15.59
CA ALA A 228 -6.06 -59.78 16.85
C ALA A 228 -7.13 -60.03 17.92
N ILE A 229 -8.04 -59.06 18.12
CA ILE A 229 -9.16 -59.17 19.06
C ILE A 229 -10.12 -60.31 18.66
N ASP A 230 -10.50 -60.39 17.38
CA ASP A 230 -11.37 -61.46 16.87
C ASP A 230 -10.70 -62.84 16.98
N THR A 231 -9.37 -62.90 16.99
CA THR A 231 -8.62 -64.16 17.19
C THR A 231 -8.51 -64.54 18.66
N ALA A 232 -8.25 -63.59 19.55
CA ALA A 232 -8.33 -63.79 20.99
C ALA A 232 -9.72 -64.26 21.44
N ARG A 233 -10.79 -63.66 20.90
CA ARG A 233 -12.19 -64.00 21.22
C ARG A 233 -12.69 -65.35 20.69
N LYS A 234 -11.86 -66.11 19.98
CA LYS A 234 -12.14 -67.52 19.65
C LYS A 234 -11.89 -68.45 20.85
N ILE A 235 -11.14 -67.99 21.86
CA ILE A 235 -10.93 -68.70 23.13
C ILE A 235 -12.23 -68.60 23.96
N PRO A 236 -12.81 -69.71 24.47
CA PRO A 236 -14.10 -69.64 25.17
C PRO A 236 -14.03 -68.90 26.50
N ALA A 237 -14.85 -67.86 26.70
CA ALA A 237 -14.87 -67.01 27.90
C ALA A 237 -15.24 -67.71 29.25
N ARG A 238 -15.43 -69.03 29.26
CA ARG A 238 -15.60 -69.85 30.48
C ARG A 238 -14.32 -70.58 30.92
N THR A 239 -13.26 -70.53 30.13
CA THR A 239 -11.97 -71.15 30.48
C THR A 239 -11.24 -70.37 31.56
N ALA A 240 -10.33 -71.02 32.29
CA ALA A 240 -9.44 -70.34 33.24
C ALA A 240 -8.69 -69.14 32.62
N ALA A 241 -8.29 -69.26 31.35
CA ALA A 241 -7.64 -68.21 30.57
C ALA A 241 -8.47 -66.95 30.27
N ALA A 242 -9.76 -66.89 30.63
CA ALA A 242 -10.64 -65.77 30.27
C ALA A 242 -10.11 -64.40 30.73
N GLN A 243 -9.51 -64.33 31.92
CA GLN A 243 -8.89 -63.10 32.44
C GLN A 243 -7.67 -62.68 31.59
N VAL A 244 -6.79 -63.63 31.26
CA VAL A 244 -5.59 -63.40 30.44
C VAL A 244 -5.95 -62.88 29.03
N VAL A 245 -7.06 -63.38 28.47
CA VAL A 245 -7.59 -62.94 27.18
C VAL A 245 -8.07 -61.49 27.21
N GLU A 246 -8.92 -61.12 28.18
CA GLU A 246 -9.45 -59.75 28.26
C GLU A 246 -8.35 -58.74 28.69
N ASP A 247 -7.40 -59.13 29.55
CA ASP A 247 -6.23 -58.29 29.90
C ASP A 247 -5.32 -58.01 28.69
N ARG A 248 -5.15 -58.99 27.78
CA ARG A 248 -4.42 -58.79 26.52
C ARG A 248 -5.19 -57.89 25.56
N ILE A 249 -6.51 -58.10 25.42
CA ILE A 249 -7.37 -57.25 24.58
C ILE A 249 -7.37 -55.79 25.07
N ALA A 250 -7.51 -55.57 26.39
CA ALA A 250 -7.47 -54.25 27.00
C ALA A 250 -6.11 -53.56 26.81
N ARG A 251 -5.01 -54.31 26.89
CA ARG A 251 -3.65 -53.83 26.57
C ARG A 251 -3.55 -53.35 25.12
N TRP A 252 -3.97 -54.17 24.14
CA TRP A 252 -3.94 -53.79 22.73
C TRP A 252 -4.78 -52.55 22.45
N GLN A 253 -6.00 -52.48 22.99
CA GLN A 253 -6.89 -51.32 22.83
C GLN A 253 -6.28 -50.04 23.42
N LYS A 254 -5.63 -50.11 24.59
CA LYS A 254 -4.95 -48.96 25.19
C LYS A 254 -3.80 -48.47 24.31
N ILE A 255 -2.89 -49.36 23.89
CA ILE A 255 -1.73 -49.01 23.06
C ILE A 255 -2.18 -48.44 21.71
N TRP A 256 -3.21 -49.03 21.11
CA TRP A 256 -3.78 -48.55 19.85
C TRP A 256 -4.32 -47.12 19.98
N LYS A 257 -5.07 -46.85 21.05
CA LYS A 257 -5.61 -45.51 21.32
C LYS A 257 -4.49 -44.48 21.56
N GLU A 258 -3.41 -44.87 22.24
CA GLU A 258 -2.25 -44.01 22.49
C GLU A 258 -1.54 -43.59 21.19
N GLY A 259 -1.37 -44.51 20.24
CA GLY A 259 -0.87 -44.22 18.90
C GLY A 259 -1.85 -43.39 18.05
N GLU A 260 -3.14 -43.72 18.08
CA GLU A 260 -4.19 -43.02 17.34
C GLU A 260 -4.38 -41.56 17.82
N ASP A 261 -4.47 -41.33 19.14
CA ASP A 261 -4.58 -39.99 19.72
C ASP A 261 -3.34 -39.14 19.36
N SER A 262 -2.14 -39.72 19.42
CA SER A 262 -0.87 -39.05 19.08
C SER A 262 -0.78 -38.67 17.60
N PHE A 263 -1.15 -39.59 16.70
CA PHE A 263 -1.16 -39.36 15.26
C PHE A 263 -2.20 -38.29 14.87
N ASN A 264 -3.41 -38.37 15.42
CA ASN A 264 -4.48 -37.39 15.16
C ASN A 264 -4.12 -36.01 15.71
N ALA A 265 -3.54 -35.93 16.91
CA ALA A 265 -3.03 -34.69 17.47
C ALA A 265 -1.94 -34.07 16.56
N ALA A 266 -1.02 -34.88 16.01
CA ALA A 266 0.00 -34.39 15.09
C ALA A 266 -0.59 -33.83 13.79
N VAL A 267 -1.65 -34.45 13.25
CA VAL A 267 -2.37 -33.96 12.07
C VAL A 267 -3.09 -32.63 12.35
N GLU A 268 -3.68 -32.44 13.53
CA GLU A 268 -4.23 -31.13 13.92
C GLU A 268 -3.14 -30.07 14.12
N LYS A 269 -1.98 -30.45 14.69
CA LYS A 269 -0.81 -29.57 14.76
C LYS A 269 -0.28 -29.18 13.37
N LEU A 270 -0.35 -30.08 12.39
CA LEU A 270 -0.06 -29.75 10.99
C LEU A 270 -1.05 -28.74 10.42
N LYS A 271 -2.37 -28.96 10.54
CA LYS A 271 -3.38 -28.00 10.07
C LYS A 271 -3.19 -26.60 10.70
N ALA A 272 -2.78 -26.55 11.96
CA ALA A 272 -2.45 -25.32 12.69
C ALA A 272 -1.08 -24.71 12.35
N LYS A 273 -0.33 -25.23 11.36
CA LYS A 273 1.03 -24.80 10.96
C LYS A 273 2.08 -24.94 12.08
N GLN A 274 1.79 -25.74 13.12
CA GLN A 274 2.69 -26.00 14.27
C GLN A 274 3.63 -27.19 13.97
N PHE A 275 4.47 -27.04 12.93
CA PHE A 275 5.30 -28.11 12.37
C PHE A 275 6.34 -28.73 13.31
N GLU A 276 6.69 -28.03 14.41
CA GLU A 276 7.59 -28.53 15.45
C GLU A 276 6.83 -29.45 16.41
N ALA A 277 5.68 -29.01 16.93
CA ALA A 277 4.81 -29.82 17.77
C ALA A 277 4.31 -31.08 17.03
N ALA A 278 3.98 -30.96 15.74
CA ALA A 278 3.64 -32.11 14.91
C ALA A 278 4.80 -33.13 14.78
N PHE A 279 6.04 -32.65 14.70
CA PHE A 279 7.22 -33.52 14.63
C PHE A 279 7.55 -34.16 15.99
N SER A 280 7.40 -33.42 17.10
CA SER A 280 7.52 -33.99 18.45
C SER A 280 6.49 -35.11 18.68
N LEU A 281 5.24 -34.92 18.23
CA LEU A 281 4.22 -35.97 18.28
C LEU A 281 4.48 -37.13 17.32
N SER A 282 5.17 -36.92 16.19
CA SER A 282 5.65 -38.06 15.38
C SER A 282 6.73 -38.86 16.08
N VAL A 283 7.69 -38.20 16.76
CA VAL A 283 8.74 -38.91 17.53
C VAL A 283 8.12 -39.75 18.65
N ALA A 284 7.07 -39.27 19.32
CA ALA A 284 6.34 -40.05 20.34
C ALA A 284 5.71 -41.35 19.80
N LEU A 285 5.44 -41.48 18.50
CA LEU A 285 4.98 -42.75 17.91
C LEU A 285 6.06 -43.84 17.92
N LEU A 286 7.35 -43.49 18.04
CA LEU A 286 8.44 -44.45 18.17
C LEU A 286 8.43 -45.15 19.54
N ASP A 287 7.93 -44.48 20.57
CA ASP A 287 7.82 -45.00 21.95
C ASP A 287 6.54 -45.83 22.17
N VAL A 288 5.56 -45.76 21.24
CA VAL A 288 4.34 -46.59 21.29
C VAL A 288 4.73 -48.06 21.08
N PRO A 289 4.41 -48.97 22.01
CA PRO A 289 4.83 -50.38 21.96
C PRO A 289 4.00 -51.19 20.96
N ASN A 290 4.18 -50.88 19.68
CA ASN A 290 3.58 -51.54 18.52
C ASN A 290 4.35 -51.14 17.24
N LYS A 291 4.73 -52.10 16.41
CA LYS A 291 5.53 -51.92 15.19
C LYS A 291 4.81 -51.15 14.10
N PHE A 292 3.51 -51.32 13.91
CA PHE A 292 2.74 -50.55 12.93
C PHE A 292 2.74 -49.05 13.26
N TRP A 293 2.57 -48.68 14.53
CA TRP A 293 2.66 -47.27 14.97
C TRP A 293 4.08 -46.72 14.83
N SER A 294 5.06 -47.41 15.42
CA SER A 294 6.47 -46.97 15.44
C SER A 294 7.21 -47.04 14.10
N THR A 295 6.69 -47.77 13.10
CA THR A 295 7.30 -47.82 11.76
C THR A 295 6.40 -47.29 10.64
N VAL A 296 5.19 -47.82 10.44
CA VAL A 296 4.34 -47.46 9.30
C VAL A 296 3.78 -46.05 9.50
N LYS A 297 3.11 -45.80 10.63
CA LYS A 297 2.46 -44.52 10.91
C LYS A 297 3.46 -43.40 11.23
N TYR A 298 4.58 -43.72 11.87
CA TYR A 298 5.72 -42.80 12.01
C TYR A 298 6.22 -42.27 10.65
N ASN A 299 6.47 -43.16 9.68
CA ASN A 299 6.96 -42.78 8.36
C ASN A 299 5.90 -42.03 7.53
N GLU A 300 4.63 -42.45 7.61
CA GLU A 300 3.49 -41.75 6.99
C GLU A 300 3.38 -40.32 7.51
N LEU A 301 3.39 -40.13 8.83
CA LEU A 301 3.31 -38.82 9.46
C LEU A 301 4.55 -37.95 9.15
N THR A 302 5.75 -38.52 9.16
CA THR A 302 6.98 -37.81 8.76
C THR A 302 6.91 -37.31 7.32
N LYS A 303 6.38 -38.13 6.39
CA LYS A 303 6.12 -37.73 5.00
C LYS A 303 5.07 -36.62 4.89
N LEU A 304 3.99 -36.70 5.67
CA LEU A 304 2.97 -35.64 5.76
C LEU A 304 3.55 -34.33 6.31
N ILE A 305 4.40 -34.37 7.34
CA ILE A 305 5.08 -33.18 7.89
C ILE A 305 5.99 -32.54 6.84
N GLY A 306 6.80 -33.34 6.12
CA GLY A 306 7.67 -32.85 5.05
C GLY A 306 6.88 -32.14 3.93
N LYS A 307 5.84 -32.81 3.43
CA LYS A 307 4.95 -32.25 2.40
C LYS A 307 4.22 -30.99 2.86
N ALA A 308 3.68 -30.99 4.08
CA ALA A 308 3.02 -29.81 4.65
C ALA A 308 3.97 -28.61 4.75
N ARG A 309 5.23 -28.81 5.14
CA ARG A 309 6.23 -27.71 5.15
C ARG A 309 6.48 -27.16 3.74
N GLU A 310 6.58 -28.02 2.72
CA GLU A 310 6.75 -27.60 1.33
C GLU A 310 5.54 -26.84 0.79
N ASP A 311 4.33 -27.38 0.95
CA ASP A 311 3.10 -26.79 0.43
C ASP A 311 2.73 -25.49 1.16
N SER A 312 3.02 -25.38 2.47
CA SER A 312 2.90 -24.11 3.19
C SER A 312 3.87 -23.04 2.68
N ARG A 313 5.06 -23.43 2.21
CA ARG A 313 6.00 -22.50 1.56
C ARG A 313 5.50 -22.08 0.19
N LYS A 314 5.07 -23.04 -0.66
CA LYS A 314 4.44 -22.75 -1.97
C LYS A 314 3.24 -21.79 -1.82
N MET A 315 2.41 -22.01 -0.80
CA MET A 315 1.26 -21.16 -0.50
C MET A 315 1.68 -19.75 -0.07
N SER A 316 2.75 -19.59 0.71
CA SER A 316 3.29 -18.26 1.03
C SER A 316 3.83 -17.56 -0.22
N GLU A 317 4.71 -18.22 -0.99
CA GLU A 317 5.27 -17.69 -2.24
C GLU A 317 4.15 -17.23 -3.20
N ALA A 318 3.08 -18.04 -3.35
CA ALA A 318 1.92 -17.70 -4.16
C ALA A 318 1.17 -16.46 -3.64
N LEU A 319 0.93 -16.38 -2.33
CA LEU A 319 0.28 -15.22 -1.71
C LEU A 319 1.15 -13.97 -1.80
N ASP A 320 2.48 -14.10 -1.83
CA ASP A 320 3.40 -12.98 -2.07
C ASP A 320 3.32 -12.46 -3.51
N PHE A 321 3.28 -13.33 -4.53
CA PHE A 321 3.02 -12.90 -5.92
C PHE A 321 1.64 -12.22 -6.07
N ALA A 322 0.61 -12.65 -5.34
CA ALA A 322 -0.71 -12.01 -5.38
C ALA A 322 -0.74 -10.59 -4.77
N LYS A 323 0.20 -10.24 -3.88
CA LYS A 323 0.30 -8.88 -3.28
C LYS A 323 0.72 -7.81 -4.29
N GLU A 324 1.40 -8.19 -5.38
CA GLU A 324 1.78 -7.25 -6.45
C GLU A 324 0.58 -6.54 -7.08
N GLY A 325 -0.60 -7.18 -7.10
CA GLY A 325 -1.78 -6.69 -7.81
C GLY A 325 -1.68 -6.76 -9.34
N THR A 326 -0.59 -7.32 -9.90
CA THR A 326 -0.37 -7.43 -11.34
C THR A 326 -1.02 -8.69 -11.92
N ILE A 327 -1.39 -8.65 -13.22
CA ILE A 327 -1.90 -9.84 -13.92
C ILE A 327 -0.90 -11.01 -13.84
N LYS A 328 0.40 -10.72 -13.95
CA LYS A 328 1.48 -11.70 -13.83
C LYS A 328 1.53 -12.33 -12.43
N GLY A 329 1.55 -11.51 -11.38
CA GLY A 329 1.57 -11.95 -9.99
C GLY A 329 0.36 -12.80 -9.64
N PHE A 330 -0.85 -12.38 -10.00
CA PHE A 330 -2.05 -13.20 -9.83
C PHE A 330 -1.99 -14.53 -10.60
N THR A 331 -1.47 -14.53 -11.83
CA THR A 331 -1.39 -15.75 -12.65
C THR A 331 -0.42 -16.78 -12.07
N GLU A 332 0.78 -16.34 -11.66
CA GLU A 332 1.76 -17.24 -11.00
C GLU A 332 1.23 -17.71 -9.63
N ALA A 333 0.56 -16.86 -8.86
CA ALA A 333 -0.09 -17.24 -7.61
C ALA A 333 -1.14 -18.35 -7.80
N LEU A 334 -2.04 -18.19 -8.77
CA LEU A 334 -3.09 -19.18 -9.08
C LEU A 334 -2.56 -20.50 -9.63
N LYS A 335 -1.40 -20.46 -10.29
CA LYS A 335 -0.62 -21.62 -10.74
C LYS A 335 0.04 -22.35 -9.55
N ARG A 336 0.81 -21.65 -8.72
CA ARG A 336 1.49 -22.26 -7.55
C ARG A 336 0.50 -22.88 -6.55
N LEU A 337 -0.65 -22.25 -6.31
CA LEU A 337 -1.70 -22.85 -5.46
C LEU A 337 -2.40 -24.05 -6.11
N LYS A 338 -2.29 -24.24 -7.43
CA LYS A 338 -2.80 -25.43 -8.15
C LYS A 338 -1.83 -26.61 -8.08
N GLU A 339 -0.55 -26.36 -7.78
CA GLU A 339 0.47 -27.40 -7.52
C GLU A 339 0.32 -28.06 -6.13
N ILE A 340 -0.57 -27.53 -5.27
CA ILE A 340 -0.95 -28.14 -3.99
C ILE A 340 -2.09 -29.15 -4.27
N ASP A 341 -1.76 -30.43 -4.16
CA ASP A 341 -2.65 -31.57 -4.47
C ASP A 341 -3.58 -31.96 -3.29
N LYS A 342 -4.40 -32.99 -3.51
CA LYS A 342 -5.46 -33.42 -2.57
C LYS A 342 -4.93 -34.15 -1.34
N GLU A 343 -3.72 -34.69 -1.44
CA GLU A 343 -3.00 -35.40 -0.39
C GLU A 343 -2.30 -34.41 0.58
N SER A 344 -2.35 -33.11 0.28
CA SER A 344 -1.88 -32.04 1.16
C SER A 344 -2.91 -31.66 2.23
N VAL A 345 -2.46 -31.53 3.48
CA VAL A 345 -3.30 -31.02 4.59
C VAL A 345 -3.83 -29.60 4.35
N TYR A 346 -3.21 -28.84 3.44
CA TYR A 346 -3.61 -27.48 3.07
C TYR A 346 -4.47 -27.39 1.80
N TYR A 347 -4.86 -28.51 1.17
CA TYR A 347 -5.59 -28.48 -0.11
C TYR A 347 -6.83 -27.56 -0.08
N ALA A 348 -7.65 -27.68 0.96
CA ALA A 348 -8.86 -26.87 1.13
C ALA A 348 -8.54 -25.37 1.35
N GLU A 349 -7.47 -25.04 2.08
CA GLU A 349 -7.01 -23.66 2.24
C GLU A 349 -6.51 -23.10 0.91
N ALA A 350 -5.71 -23.87 0.17
CA ALA A 350 -5.16 -23.49 -1.13
C ALA A 350 -6.26 -23.24 -2.17
N GLN A 351 -7.28 -24.10 -2.28
CA GLN A 351 -8.42 -23.84 -3.18
C GLN A 351 -9.24 -22.62 -2.72
N GLY A 352 -9.39 -22.40 -1.42
CA GLY A 352 -9.93 -21.15 -0.88
C GLY A 352 -9.14 -19.92 -1.35
N LYS A 353 -7.81 -19.94 -1.23
CA LYS A 353 -6.94 -18.86 -1.69
C LYS A 353 -6.93 -18.66 -3.21
N ARG A 354 -7.12 -19.72 -4.00
CA ARG A 354 -7.36 -19.56 -5.46
C ARG A 354 -8.65 -18.79 -5.74
N LYS A 355 -9.72 -19.08 -4.99
CA LYS A 355 -11.00 -18.35 -5.13
C LYS A 355 -10.93 -16.90 -4.59
N ASP A 356 -10.18 -16.65 -3.51
CA ASP A 356 -9.92 -15.29 -3.00
C ASP A 356 -9.20 -14.43 -4.06
N ILE A 357 -8.10 -14.95 -4.63
CA ILE A 357 -7.28 -14.25 -5.64
C ILE A 357 -8.07 -14.02 -6.93
N ALA A 358 -8.82 -15.01 -7.42
CA ALA A 358 -9.63 -14.85 -8.62
C ALA A 358 -10.78 -13.83 -8.43
N ASN A 359 -11.34 -13.71 -7.22
CA ASN A 359 -12.25 -12.60 -6.88
C ASN A 359 -11.55 -11.23 -6.86
N GLN A 360 -10.30 -11.16 -6.38
CA GLN A 360 -9.49 -9.94 -6.44
C GLN A 360 -9.21 -9.52 -7.89
N MET A 361 -8.90 -10.48 -8.78
CA MET A 361 -8.74 -10.22 -10.23
C MET A 361 -10.01 -9.62 -10.85
N LEU A 362 -11.19 -10.17 -10.56
CA LEU A 362 -12.47 -9.60 -11.02
C LEU A 362 -12.69 -8.17 -10.50
N LYS A 363 -12.32 -7.89 -9.24
CA LYS A 363 -12.43 -6.54 -8.65
C LYS A 363 -11.45 -5.54 -9.31
N VAL A 364 -10.24 -5.98 -9.66
CA VAL A 364 -9.28 -5.15 -10.41
C VAL A 364 -9.77 -4.89 -11.83
N GLY A 365 -10.29 -5.91 -12.53
CA GLY A 365 -10.93 -5.74 -13.84
C GLY A 365 -12.09 -4.74 -13.84
N GLU A 366 -12.90 -4.74 -12.78
CA GLU A 366 -14.01 -3.78 -12.61
C GLU A 366 -13.49 -2.35 -12.43
N GLY A 367 -12.43 -2.15 -11.63
CA GLY A 367 -11.76 -0.87 -11.50
C GLY A 367 -11.12 -0.37 -12.81
N LEU A 368 -10.66 -1.29 -13.68
CA LEU A 368 -10.16 -0.96 -15.02
C LEU A 368 -11.30 -0.53 -15.96
N LEU A 369 -12.47 -1.18 -15.91
CA LEU A 369 -13.65 -0.71 -16.65
C LEU A 369 -14.14 0.68 -16.21
N ALA A 370 -14.14 0.96 -14.90
CA ALA A 370 -14.46 2.29 -14.39
C ALA A 370 -13.50 3.37 -14.93
N LYS A 371 -12.21 3.02 -15.12
CA LYS A 371 -11.18 3.87 -15.74
C LYS A 371 -11.18 3.86 -17.28
N ARG A 372 -12.16 3.22 -17.93
CA ARG A 372 -12.25 3.05 -19.40
C ARG A 372 -11.14 2.18 -20.03
N GLN A 373 -10.37 1.46 -19.22
CA GLN A 373 -9.26 0.60 -19.63
C GLN A 373 -9.76 -0.78 -20.10
N LEU A 374 -10.48 -0.81 -21.23
CA LEU A 374 -11.14 -2.00 -21.76
C LEU A 374 -10.18 -3.18 -22.00
N SER A 375 -9.02 -2.93 -22.62
CA SER A 375 -8.04 -3.96 -22.96
C SER A 375 -7.50 -4.66 -21.71
N ASP A 376 -7.10 -3.87 -20.72
CA ASP A 376 -6.54 -4.36 -19.45
C ASP A 376 -7.60 -5.14 -18.65
N ALA A 377 -8.84 -4.64 -18.65
CA ALA A 377 -9.97 -5.33 -18.04
C ALA A 377 -10.27 -6.68 -18.72
N GLN A 378 -10.18 -6.76 -20.06
CA GLN A 378 -10.35 -8.03 -20.77
C GLN A 378 -9.17 -8.98 -20.55
N ALA A 379 -7.94 -8.47 -20.51
CA ALA A 379 -6.74 -9.27 -20.26
C ALA A 379 -6.76 -9.91 -18.85
N ILE A 380 -7.15 -9.17 -17.81
CA ILE A 380 -7.22 -9.74 -16.45
C ILE A 380 -8.34 -10.77 -16.32
N LEU A 381 -9.49 -10.63 -17.02
CA LEU A 381 -10.53 -11.66 -17.06
C LEU A 381 -10.05 -12.94 -17.74
N ALA A 382 -9.38 -12.80 -18.89
CA ALA A 382 -8.87 -13.94 -19.67
C ALA A 382 -7.80 -14.73 -18.89
N ALA A 383 -7.09 -14.07 -17.97
CA ALA A 383 -6.13 -14.69 -17.07
C ALA A 383 -6.77 -15.47 -15.90
N ILE A 384 -8.07 -15.36 -15.64
CA ILE A 384 -8.73 -16.10 -14.55
C ILE A 384 -9.00 -17.56 -14.99
N PRO A 385 -8.40 -18.57 -14.33
CA PRO A 385 -8.67 -19.97 -14.63
C PRO A 385 -10.13 -20.32 -14.29
N ARG A 386 -10.83 -20.99 -15.21
CA ARG A 386 -12.22 -21.43 -14.99
C ARG A 386 -12.36 -22.41 -13.82
N ASP A 387 -11.33 -23.19 -13.51
CA ASP A 387 -11.26 -24.13 -12.38
C ASP A 387 -11.05 -23.46 -10.99
N THR A 388 -11.54 -22.22 -10.83
CA THR A 388 -11.58 -21.46 -9.56
C THR A 388 -12.98 -21.43 -8.93
N GLY A 389 -14.00 -21.97 -9.61
CA GLY A 389 -15.38 -21.98 -9.10
C GLY A 389 -16.02 -20.58 -9.08
N LEU A 390 -15.72 -19.78 -10.10
CA LEU A 390 -16.18 -18.40 -10.34
C LEU A 390 -16.72 -18.20 -11.76
N GLU A 391 -17.14 -19.28 -12.43
CA GLU A 391 -17.55 -19.24 -13.84
C GLU A 391 -18.77 -18.32 -14.04
N LYS A 392 -19.70 -18.30 -13.08
CA LYS A 392 -20.88 -17.41 -13.11
C LYS A 392 -20.49 -15.94 -12.98
N GLU A 393 -19.52 -15.64 -12.13
CA GLU A 393 -18.97 -14.32 -11.88
C GLU A 393 -18.19 -13.78 -13.11
N ILE A 394 -17.45 -14.65 -13.79
CA ILE A 394 -16.75 -14.33 -15.05
C ILE A 394 -17.77 -14.08 -16.17
N ASP A 395 -18.82 -14.90 -16.27
CA ASP A 395 -19.87 -14.74 -17.28
C ASP A 395 -20.76 -13.51 -17.01
N ASP A 396 -21.05 -13.20 -15.74
CA ASP A 396 -21.69 -11.94 -15.32
C ASP A 396 -20.91 -10.72 -15.82
N PHE A 397 -19.58 -10.82 -15.83
CA PHE A 397 -18.70 -9.69 -16.16
C PHE A 397 -18.86 -9.20 -17.62
N GLN A 398 -19.34 -10.05 -18.55
CA GLN A 398 -19.69 -9.61 -19.90
C GLN A 398 -20.84 -8.60 -19.93
N ILE A 399 -21.75 -8.65 -18.95
CA ILE A 399 -22.80 -7.64 -18.75
C ILE A 399 -22.18 -6.34 -18.25
N PHE A 400 -21.20 -6.41 -17.33
CA PHE A 400 -20.47 -5.24 -16.83
C PHE A 400 -19.69 -4.53 -17.95
N VAL A 401 -18.90 -5.26 -18.74
CA VAL A 401 -18.14 -4.70 -19.90
C VAL A 401 -19.06 -3.90 -20.82
N THR A 402 -20.16 -4.51 -21.24
CA THR A 402 -21.09 -3.91 -22.21
C THR A 402 -21.91 -2.77 -21.62
N ALA A 403 -22.28 -2.81 -20.33
CA ALA A 403 -22.92 -1.70 -19.66
C ALA A 403 -21.97 -0.49 -19.46
N TYR A 404 -20.73 -0.73 -19.02
CA TYR A 404 -19.73 0.33 -18.88
C TYR A 404 -19.44 1.03 -20.22
N GLN A 405 -19.31 0.27 -21.32
CA GLN A 405 -19.15 0.85 -22.67
C GLN A 405 -20.26 1.83 -23.05
N GLN A 406 -21.51 1.57 -22.65
CA GLN A 406 -22.65 2.47 -22.90
C GLN A 406 -22.59 3.71 -21.98
N ALA A 407 -22.28 3.51 -20.70
CA ALA A 407 -22.14 4.57 -19.70
C ALA A 407 -20.99 5.56 -20.03
N TRP A 408 -19.89 5.11 -20.64
CA TRP A 408 -18.74 5.96 -20.99
C TRP A 408 -19.07 7.12 -21.94
N SER A 409 -20.20 7.06 -22.64
CA SER A 409 -20.70 8.19 -23.44
C SER A 409 -21.02 9.44 -22.59
N GLY A 410 -21.30 9.28 -21.29
CA GLY A 410 -21.72 10.38 -20.41
C GLY A 410 -23.10 10.98 -20.76
N THR A 411 -23.86 10.35 -21.66
CA THR A 411 -25.18 10.82 -22.10
C THR A 411 -26.30 10.11 -21.33
N ILE A 412 -27.47 10.76 -21.22
CA ILE A 412 -28.67 10.16 -20.60
C ILE A 412 -29.00 8.82 -21.28
N GLY A 413 -29.12 8.78 -22.61
CA GLY A 413 -29.44 7.55 -23.35
C GLY A 413 -28.38 6.45 -23.23
N GLY A 414 -27.10 6.80 -23.06
CA GLY A 414 -26.04 5.84 -22.81
C GLY A 414 -26.07 5.26 -21.39
N LEU A 415 -26.37 6.09 -20.39
CA LEU A 415 -26.59 5.65 -19.00
C LEU A 415 -27.87 4.81 -18.88
N GLU A 416 -28.96 5.17 -19.57
CA GLU A 416 -30.18 4.37 -19.68
C GLU A 416 -29.91 3.03 -20.37
N GLY A 417 -29.10 3.02 -21.43
CA GLY A 417 -28.59 1.81 -22.08
C GLY A 417 -27.82 0.92 -21.10
N ALA A 418 -26.87 1.50 -20.35
CA ALA A 418 -26.07 0.81 -19.34
C ALA A 418 -26.94 0.21 -18.22
N ILE A 419 -27.92 0.97 -17.72
CA ILE A 419 -28.91 0.51 -16.74
C ILE A 419 -29.75 -0.62 -17.31
N SER A 420 -30.22 -0.51 -18.56
CA SER A 420 -31.01 -1.54 -19.24
C SER A 420 -30.22 -2.83 -19.41
N ARG A 421 -28.95 -2.72 -19.82
CA ARG A 421 -28.02 -3.85 -19.92
C ARG A 421 -27.73 -4.47 -18.56
N MET A 422 -27.45 -3.68 -17.53
CA MET A 422 -27.19 -4.19 -16.18
C MET A 422 -28.43 -4.85 -15.55
N LYS A 423 -29.65 -4.41 -15.89
CA LYS A 423 -30.91 -5.05 -15.47
C LYS A 423 -31.12 -6.47 -16.02
N THR A 424 -30.35 -6.93 -17.01
CA THR A 424 -30.39 -8.34 -17.45
C THR A 424 -29.69 -9.29 -16.48
N LEU A 425 -28.89 -8.77 -15.54
CA LEU A 425 -28.28 -9.53 -14.46
C LEU A 425 -29.35 -10.00 -13.46
N GLY A 426 -29.67 -11.29 -13.48
CA GLY A 426 -30.72 -11.87 -12.64
C GLY A 426 -30.42 -11.81 -11.13
N ARG A 427 -31.47 -11.71 -10.30
CA ARG A 427 -31.37 -11.55 -8.83
C ARG A 427 -30.53 -12.62 -8.12
N ASN A 428 -30.47 -13.82 -8.68
CA ASN A 428 -29.76 -14.97 -8.11
C ASN A 428 -28.32 -15.11 -8.65
N ARG A 429 -27.80 -14.10 -9.38
CA ARG A 429 -26.44 -14.10 -9.93
C ARG A 429 -25.46 -13.48 -8.91
N PRO A 430 -24.25 -14.01 -8.72
CA PRO A 430 -23.35 -13.57 -7.64
C PRO A 430 -23.01 -12.07 -7.68
N ARG A 431 -22.92 -11.47 -8.87
CA ARG A 431 -22.62 -10.04 -9.03
C ARG A 431 -23.82 -9.09 -8.92
N TYR A 432 -25.04 -9.61 -8.66
CA TYR A 432 -26.29 -8.82 -8.71
C TYR A 432 -26.27 -7.54 -7.86
N ALA A 433 -25.81 -7.63 -6.60
CA ALA A 433 -25.75 -6.48 -5.69
C ALA A 433 -24.89 -5.33 -6.24
N LYS A 434 -23.74 -5.66 -6.84
CA LYS A 434 -22.84 -4.66 -7.45
C LYS A 434 -23.43 -4.05 -8.72
N GLY A 435 -24.19 -4.84 -9.48
CA GLY A 435 -25.00 -4.31 -10.59
C GLY A 435 -26.07 -3.31 -10.15
N GLN A 436 -26.70 -3.53 -8.99
CA GLN A 436 -27.66 -2.55 -8.43
C GLN A 436 -26.99 -1.26 -7.96
N GLU A 437 -25.78 -1.34 -7.38
CA GLU A 437 -24.98 -0.17 -7.01
C GLU A 437 -24.68 0.72 -8.23
N LEU A 438 -24.23 0.13 -9.34
CA LEU A 438 -23.97 0.85 -10.59
C LEU A 438 -25.24 1.43 -11.21
N ILE A 439 -26.37 0.72 -11.15
CA ILE A 439 -27.67 1.25 -11.59
C ILE A 439 -28.05 2.49 -10.77
N ALA A 440 -27.91 2.45 -9.44
CA ALA A 440 -28.22 3.58 -8.57
C ALA A 440 -27.31 4.79 -8.84
N GLN A 441 -26.01 4.55 -9.08
CA GLN A 441 -25.06 5.60 -9.50
C GLN A 441 -25.52 6.25 -10.81
N TRP A 442 -25.74 5.45 -11.87
CA TRP A 442 -26.11 5.95 -13.19
C TRP A 442 -27.48 6.66 -13.20
N GLN A 443 -28.43 6.26 -12.34
CA GLN A 443 -29.68 6.99 -12.12
C GLN A 443 -29.44 8.39 -11.52
N GLY A 444 -28.52 8.51 -10.57
CA GLY A 444 -28.08 9.82 -10.04
C GLY A 444 -27.41 10.69 -11.09
N GLU A 445 -26.55 10.10 -11.94
CA GLU A 445 -25.90 10.81 -13.05
C GLU A 445 -26.91 11.31 -14.10
N ILE A 446 -27.92 10.50 -14.47
CA ILE A 446 -29.03 10.94 -15.32
C ILE A 446 -29.76 12.14 -14.72
N GLN A 447 -30.02 12.13 -13.40
CA GLN A 447 -30.70 13.24 -12.72
C GLN A 447 -29.85 14.53 -12.73
N ASN A 448 -28.54 14.44 -12.55
CA ASN A 448 -27.62 15.59 -12.66
C ASN A 448 -27.60 16.15 -14.10
N LEU A 449 -27.51 15.27 -15.11
CA LEU A 449 -27.57 15.68 -16.53
C LEU A 449 -28.91 16.34 -16.89
N SER A 450 -30.02 15.87 -16.30
CA SER A 450 -31.33 16.50 -16.47
C SER A 450 -31.36 17.93 -15.93
N TRP A 451 -30.72 18.20 -14.78
CA TRP A 451 -30.58 19.58 -14.27
C TRP A 451 -29.69 20.45 -15.14
N ILE A 452 -28.57 19.93 -15.68
CA ILE A 452 -27.72 20.68 -16.62
C ILE A 452 -28.53 21.05 -17.88
N ASN A 453 -29.23 20.10 -18.48
CA ASN A 453 -30.03 20.34 -19.68
C ASN A 453 -31.14 21.39 -19.44
N GLN A 454 -31.84 21.32 -18.30
CA GLN A 454 -32.88 22.29 -17.93
C GLN A 454 -32.30 23.69 -17.63
N ALA A 455 -31.13 23.76 -17.00
CA ALA A 455 -30.42 25.02 -16.77
C ALA A 455 -29.96 25.64 -18.10
N GLN A 456 -29.41 24.84 -19.01
CA GLN A 456 -29.06 25.28 -20.37
C GLN A 456 -30.29 25.81 -21.13
N GLU A 457 -31.40 25.07 -21.13
CA GLU A 457 -32.65 25.46 -21.80
C GLU A 457 -33.19 26.80 -21.28
N ARG A 458 -33.12 27.04 -19.95
CA ARG A 458 -33.43 28.36 -19.38
C ARG A 458 -32.43 29.42 -19.81
N SER A 459 -31.12 29.18 -19.64
CA SER A 459 -30.08 30.16 -19.97
C SER A 459 -30.10 30.64 -21.43
N SER A 460 -30.56 29.78 -22.36
CA SER A 460 -30.64 30.10 -23.80
C SER A 460 -31.59 31.26 -24.13
N ARG A 461 -32.51 31.59 -23.22
CA ARG A 461 -33.46 32.71 -23.32
C ARG A 461 -32.82 34.08 -23.06
N GLY A 462 -31.62 34.10 -22.46
CA GLY A 462 -30.75 35.27 -22.37
C GLY A 462 -31.14 36.36 -21.39
N SER A 463 -32.35 36.36 -20.81
CA SER A 463 -32.74 37.37 -19.80
C SER A 463 -31.98 37.17 -18.48
N THR A 464 -31.72 38.25 -17.74
CA THR A 464 -31.07 38.18 -16.41
C THR A 464 -31.84 37.25 -15.46
N SER A 465 -33.17 37.27 -15.53
CA SER A 465 -34.03 36.39 -14.71
C SER A 465 -33.91 34.91 -15.12
N ASP A 466 -33.79 34.61 -16.42
CA ASP A 466 -33.59 33.24 -16.90
C ASP A 466 -32.18 32.72 -16.56
N LEU A 467 -31.16 33.59 -16.57
CA LEU A 467 -29.80 33.27 -16.12
C LEU A 467 -29.74 32.97 -14.62
N VAL A 468 -30.40 33.79 -13.78
CA VAL A 468 -30.51 33.52 -12.33
C VAL A 468 -31.28 32.22 -12.07
N ALA A 469 -32.35 31.94 -12.82
CA ALA A 469 -33.07 30.67 -12.74
C ALA A 469 -32.20 29.48 -13.18
N ALA A 470 -31.42 29.61 -14.26
CA ALA A 470 -30.49 28.59 -14.74
C ALA A 470 -29.41 28.27 -13.69
N ILE A 471 -28.82 29.29 -13.07
CA ILE A 471 -27.89 29.13 -11.93
C ILE A 471 -28.57 28.36 -10.79
N GLY A 472 -29.82 28.69 -10.47
CA GLY A 472 -30.61 27.99 -9.44
C GLY A 472 -30.85 26.51 -9.73
N ILE A 473 -31.08 26.14 -11.00
CA ILE A 473 -31.25 24.75 -11.44
C ILE A 473 -29.90 24.01 -11.43
N ALA A 474 -28.85 24.58 -12.01
CA ALA A 474 -27.53 23.94 -12.07
C ALA A 474 -26.92 23.73 -10.66
N ARG A 475 -27.24 24.59 -9.69
CA ARG A 475 -26.85 24.40 -8.28
C ARG A 475 -27.51 23.18 -7.60
N GLN A 476 -28.47 22.51 -8.25
CA GLN A 476 -29.01 21.21 -7.79
C GLN A 476 -28.16 20.00 -8.20
N VAL A 477 -27.17 20.18 -9.10
CA VAL A 477 -26.19 19.14 -9.42
C VAL A 477 -25.32 18.87 -8.19
N SER A 478 -25.20 17.59 -7.80
CA SER A 478 -24.40 17.22 -6.63
C SER A 478 -22.93 17.53 -6.85
N ARG A 479 -22.30 18.25 -5.91
CA ARG A 479 -20.86 18.59 -5.93
C ARG A 479 -19.93 17.38 -5.96
N ASN A 480 -20.41 16.22 -5.54
CA ASN A 480 -19.66 14.96 -5.53
C ASN A 480 -19.90 14.13 -6.80
N SER A 481 -20.63 14.64 -7.79
CA SER A 481 -20.92 13.93 -9.04
C SER A 481 -19.91 14.25 -10.15
N PRO A 482 -19.68 13.34 -11.11
CA PRO A 482 -18.85 13.62 -12.29
C PRO A 482 -19.34 14.82 -13.14
N GLN A 483 -20.61 15.20 -12.99
CA GLN A 483 -21.23 16.29 -13.74
C GLN A 483 -20.99 17.69 -13.12
N TRP A 484 -20.43 17.78 -11.90
CA TRP A 484 -20.32 19.06 -11.18
C TRP A 484 -19.39 20.08 -11.86
N GLU A 485 -18.28 19.65 -12.47
CA GLU A 485 -17.29 20.58 -13.05
C GLU A 485 -17.89 21.42 -14.19
N GLU A 486 -18.61 20.78 -15.09
CA GLU A 486 -19.31 21.45 -16.21
C GLU A 486 -20.49 22.30 -15.70
N ALA A 487 -21.22 21.85 -14.68
CA ALA A 487 -22.27 22.65 -14.03
C ALA A 487 -21.70 23.92 -13.37
N ALA A 488 -20.59 23.81 -12.64
CA ALA A 488 -19.92 24.93 -11.98
C ALA A 488 -19.37 25.95 -12.99
N LYS A 489 -18.78 25.47 -14.09
CA LYS A 489 -18.33 26.29 -15.22
C LYS A 489 -19.48 27.08 -15.85
N GLN A 490 -20.64 26.45 -16.06
CA GLN A 490 -21.84 27.14 -16.57
C GLN A 490 -22.42 28.15 -15.56
N ILE A 491 -22.51 27.77 -14.28
CA ILE A 491 -22.91 28.68 -13.18
C ILE A 491 -22.05 29.94 -13.18
N ASN A 492 -20.73 29.81 -13.26
CA ASN A 492 -19.81 30.94 -13.28
C ASN A 492 -20.04 31.81 -14.53
N GLN A 493 -20.14 31.22 -15.72
CA GLN A 493 -20.39 31.96 -16.96
C GLN A 493 -21.71 32.75 -16.95
N TRP A 494 -22.77 32.19 -16.36
CA TRP A 494 -24.05 32.89 -16.21
C TRP A 494 -23.99 33.97 -15.12
N GLN A 495 -23.32 33.69 -13.99
CA GLN A 495 -23.16 34.65 -12.91
C GLN A 495 -22.36 35.88 -13.37
N THR A 496 -21.26 35.69 -14.11
CA THR A 496 -20.49 36.78 -14.72
C THR A 496 -21.33 37.67 -15.63
N ARG A 497 -22.27 37.09 -16.41
CA ARG A 497 -23.20 37.85 -17.25
C ARG A 497 -24.23 38.64 -16.42
N VAL A 498 -24.81 38.01 -15.39
CA VAL A 498 -25.77 38.65 -14.49
C VAL A 498 -25.13 39.84 -13.78
N GLU A 499 -23.97 39.64 -13.14
CA GLU A 499 -23.21 40.69 -12.47
C GLU A 499 -22.82 41.83 -13.41
N THR A 500 -22.37 41.51 -14.64
CA THR A 500 -22.05 42.54 -15.64
C THR A 500 -23.26 43.41 -15.99
N VAL A 501 -24.45 42.82 -16.16
CA VAL A 501 -25.68 43.55 -16.51
C VAL A 501 -26.20 44.38 -15.34
N GLU A 502 -26.05 43.89 -14.10
CA GLU A 502 -26.42 44.61 -12.88
C GLU A 502 -25.45 45.78 -12.58
N ASP A 503 -24.15 45.57 -12.76
CA ASP A 503 -23.10 46.50 -12.31
C ASP A 503 -22.74 47.56 -13.37
N ARG A 504 -22.85 47.24 -14.67
CA ARG A 504 -22.47 48.18 -15.76
C ARG A 504 -23.20 49.53 -15.67
N PRO A 505 -24.52 49.60 -15.39
CA PRO A 505 -25.22 50.88 -15.22
C PRO A 505 -24.77 51.68 -13.98
N ILE A 506 -24.15 51.04 -12.99
CA ILE A 506 -23.56 51.71 -11.82
C ILE A 506 -22.27 52.41 -12.24
N LEU A 507 -21.36 51.70 -12.93
CA LEU A 507 -20.12 52.30 -13.47
C LEU A 507 -20.41 53.45 -14.43
N GLU A 508 -21.36 53.29 -15.34
CA GLU A 508 -21.72 54.36 -16.27
C GLU A 508 -22.30 55.60 -15.57
N ARG A 509 -23.02 55.44 -14.45
CA ARG A 509 -23.45 56.58 -13.63
C ARG A 509 -22.25 57.22 -12.95
N ALA A 510 -21.34 56.43 -12.37
CA ALA A 510 -20.12 56.94 -11.75
C ALA A 510 -19.26 57.73 -12.76
N ASP A 511 -19.07 57.20 -13.97
CA ASP A 511 -18.37 57.86 -15.09
C ASP A 511 -19.04 59.19 -15.47
N ARG A 512 -20.38 59.23 -15.59
CA ARG A 512 -21.13 60.47 -15.86
C ARG A 512 -21.02 61.51 -14.74
N ILE A 513 -20.93 61.10 -13.47
CA ILE A 513 -20.71 62.02 -12.35
C ILE A 513 -19.26 62.52 -12.35
N ALA A 514 -18.27 61.65 -12.62
CA ALA A 514 -16.85 62.00 -12.68
C ALA A 514 -16.51 62.95 -13.84
N ALA A 515 -17.34 63.00 -14.89
CA ALA A 515 -17.16 63.87 -16.05
C ALA A 515 -17.14 65.38 -15.69
N ALA A 516 -17.85 65.80 -14.63
CA ALA A 516 -17.80 67.19 -14.16
C ALA A 516 -16.45 67.60 -13.55
N GLY A 517 -15.59 66.62 -13.19
CA GLY A 517 -14.18 66.81 -12.86
C GLY A 517 -13.83 67.58 -11.58
N THR A 518 -14.81 68.09 -10.82
CA THR A 518 -14.59 68.77 -9.53
C THR A 518 -14.28 67.75 -8.42
N PRO A 519 -13.63 68.16 -7.32
CA PRO A 519 -13.38 67.25 -6.19
C PRO A 519 -14.66 66.57 -5.68
N ASP A 520 -15.76 67.31 -5.54
CA ASP A 520 -17.03 66.76 -5.05
C ASP A 520 -17.70 65.81 -6.05
N SER A 521 -17.63 66.09 -7.36
CA SER A 521 -18.17 65.18 -8.36
C SER A 521 -17.33 63.89 -8.44
N LEU A 522 -16.00 63.99 -8.29
CA LEU A 522 -15.11 62.83 -8.21
C LEU A 522 -15.35 62.01 -6.93
N ARG A 523 -15.56 62.66 -5.78
CA ARG A 523 -15.93 61.98 -4.52
C ARG A 523 -17.29 61.28 -4.65
N ALA A 524 -18.29 61.91 -5.27
CA ALA A 524 -19.60 61.31 -5.52
C ALA A 524 -19.51 60.12 -6.49
N ALA A 525 -18.69 60.21 -7.54
CA ALA A 525 -18.43 59.10 -8.46
C ALA A 525 -17.78 57.91 -7.77
N ILE A 526 -16.82 58.15 -6.86
CA ILE A 526 -16.22 57.11 -6.01
C ILE A 526 -17.29 56.39 -5.18
N GLN A 527 -18.25 57.11 -4.58
CA GLN A 527 -19.33 56.47 -3.81
C GLN A 527 -20.34 55.69 -4.68
N GLU A 528 -20.58 56.10 -5.93
CA GLU A 528 -21.40 55.33 -6.87
C GLU A 528 -20.67 54.04 -7.28
N ALA A 529 -19.39 54.11 -7.66
CA ALA A 529 -18.61 52.93 -8.04
C ALA A 529 -18.42 51.94 -6.88
N ARG A 530 -18.29 52.42 -5.63
CA ARG A 530 -18.19 51.59 -4.41
C ARG A 530 -19.43 50.73 -4.11
N LYS A 531 -20.54 50.90 -4.84
CA LYS A 531 -21.70 50.00 -4.76
C LYS A 531 -21.43 48.63 -5.38
N ILE A 532 -20.37 48.50 -6.18
CA ILE A 532 -19.89 47.23 -6.74
C ILE A 532 -18.87 46.64 -5.76
N SER A 533 -19.09 45.40 -5.31
CA SER A 533 -18.12 44.67 -4.49
C SER A 533 -16.86 44.33 -5.31
N PRO A 534 -15.64 44.42 -4.74
CA PRO A 534 -14.41 43.97 -5.38
C PRO A 534 -14.44 42.50 -5.86
N GLU A 535 -15.27 41.66 -5.23
CA GLU A 535 -15.44 40.24 -5.58
C GLU A 535 -16.34 39.99 -6.80
N ARG A 536 -17.12 40.99 -7.23
CA ARG A 536 -17.99 40.88 -8.42
C ARG A 536 -17.21 41.13 -9.70
N THR A 537 -17.77 40.65 -10.81
CA THR A 537 -17.17 40.70 -12.16
C THR A 537 -16.62 42.08 -12.57
N LEU A 538 -17.26 43.19 -12.17
CA LEU A 538 -16.78 44.55 -12.49
C LEU A 538 -16.04 45.24 -11.33
N GLY A 539 -15.71 44.52 -10.25
CA GLY A 539 -15.05 45.06 -9.06
C GLY A 539 -13.64 45.61 -9.31
N ALA A 540 -12.87 45.00 -10.21
CA ALA A 540 -11.60 45.55 -10.68
C ALA A 540 -11.79 46.84 -11.47
N GLU A 541 -12.72 46.84 -12.44
CA GLU A 541 -13.06 48.01 -13.28
C GLU A 541 -13.60 49.20 -12.45
N ALA A 542 -14.25 48.91 -11.32
CA ALA A 542 -14.65 49.90 -10.31
C ALA A 542 -13.46 50.43 -9.50
N SER A 543 -12.55 49.54 -9.08
CA SER A 543 -11.37 49.87 -8.28
C SER A 543 -10.39 50.78 -9.04
N ASP A 544 -10.14 50.50 -10.32
CA ASP A 544 -9.26 51.30 -11.18
C ASP A 544 -9.78 52.74 -11.36
N ARG A 545 -11.10 52.90 -11.52
CA ARG A 545 -11.78 54.21 -11.53
C ARG A 545 -11.63 54.92 -10.20
N ILE A 546 -11.87 54.24 -9.08
CA ILE A 546 -11.76 54.81 -7.74
C ILE A 546 -10.33 55.31 -7.49
N ALA A 547 -9.30 54.54 -7.85
CA ALA A 547 -7.91 54.96 -7.76
C ALA A 547 -7.62 56.18 -8.66
N THR A 548 -8.06 56.14 -9.92
CA THR A 548 -7.90 57.24 -10.89
C THR A 548 -8.53 58.55 -10.41
N TRP A 549 -9.75 58.49 -9.87
CA TRP A 549 -10.47 59.66 -9.36
C TRP A 549 -9.87 60.15 -8.04
N THR A 550 -9.40 59.27 -7.17
CA THR A 550 -8.68 59.64 -5.93
C THR A 550 -7.41 60.42 -6.27
N GLY A 551 -6.61 59.96 -7.23
CA GLY A 551 -5.42 60.68 -7.68
C GLY A 551 -5.73 62.01 -8.38
N ARG A 552 -6.88 62.14 -9.04
CA ARG A 552 -7.36 63.44 -9.57
C ARG A 552 -7.75 64.40 -8.44
N ILE A 553 -8.48 63.93 -7.42
CA ILE A 553 -8.87 64.74 -6.25
C ILE A 553 -7.61 65.28 -5.56
N GLN A 554 -6.66 64.40 -5.22
CA GLN A 554 -5.39 64.78 -4.59
C GLN A 554 -4.67 65.87 -5.40
N ARG A 555 -4.49 65.71 -6.72
CA ARG A 555 -3.86 66.74 -7.55
C ARG A 555 -4.60 68.07 -7.52
N ILE A 556 -5.93 68.09 -7.53
CA ILE A 556 -6.71 69.35 -7.46
C ILE A 556 -6.56 70.04 -6.09
N GLU A 557 -6.47 69.26 -5.01
CA GLU A 557 -6.25 69.77 -3.64
C GLU A 557 -4.80 70.26 -3.41
N ASP A 558 -3.82 69.54 -3.95
CA ASP A 558 -2.39 69.73 -3.66
C ASP A 558 -1.72 70.78 -4.58
N GLN A 559 -2.22 70.95 -5.81
CA GLN A 559 -1.62 71.85 -6.80
C GLN A 559 -1.50 73.31 -6.31
N PRO A 560 -2.52 73.91 -5.65
CA PRO A 560 -2.39 75.27 -5.10
C PRO A 560 -1.37 75.39 -3.94
N ILE A 561 -1.02 74.28 -3.28
CA ILE A 561 -0.04 74.24 -2.20
C ILE A 561 1.37 74.24 -2.78
N ILE A 562 1.67 73.33 -3.72
CA ILE A 562 2.99 73.26 -4.36
C ILE A 562 3.28 74.49 -5.22
N ASP A 563 2.28 75.07 -5.89
CA ASP A 563 2.46 76.30 -6.67
C ASP A 563 2.70 77.53 -5.77
N ARG A 564 2.09 77.59 -4.58
CA ARG A 564 2.41 78.61 -3.56
C ARG A 564 3.83 78.45 -3.05
N ALA A 565 4.25 77.23 -2.73
CA ALA A 565 5.62 76.94 -2.29
C ALA A 565 6.64 77.37 -3.36
N ARG A 566 6.39 77.03 -4.63
CA ARG A 566 7.20 77.48 -5.79
C ARG A 566 7.21 79.00 -5.95
N GLN A 567 6.12 79.68 -5.66
CA GLN A 567 6.07 81.15 -5.66
C GLN A 567 6.93 81.75 -4.53
N GLN A 568 6.86 81.20 -3.32
CA GLN A 568 7.69 81.62 -2.19
C GLN A 568 9.19 81.48 -2.51
N ALA A 569 9.59 80.31 -3.02
CA ALA A 569 10.98 80.06 -3.41
C ALA A 569 11.48 81.05 -4.48
N ARG A 570 10.66 81.32 -5.50
CA ARG A 570 10.96 82.34 -6.55
C ARG A 570 11.04 83.77 -6.01
N SER A 571 10.41 84.07 -4.87
CA SER A 571 10.55 85.35 -4.17
C SER A 571 11.73 85.39 -3.17
N GLY A 572 12.49 84.30 -3.05
CA GLY A 572 13.65 84.17 -2.15
C GLY A 572 13.33 83.61 -0.76
N ASP A 573 12.06 83.35 -0.46
CA ASP A 573 11.58 82.68 0.77
C ASP A 573 11.69 81.16 0.64
N LEU A 574 12.92 80.64 0.70
CA LEU A 574 13.19 79.20 0.59
C LEU A 574 12.69 78.45 1.83
N ALA A 575 12.82 79.03 3.03
CA ALA A 575 12.35 78.42 4.27
C ALA A 575 10.81 78.24 4.28
N GLY A 576 10.05 79.29 3.96
CA GLY A 576 8.59 79.21 3.86
C GLY A 576 8.10 78.36 2.70
N ALA A 577 8.85 78.30 1.58
CA ALA A 577 8.58 77.38 0.48
C ALA A 577 8.68 75.92 0.93
N ILE A 578 9.78 75.54 1.60
CA ILE A 578 9.99 74.21 2.17
C ILE A 578 8.84 73.86 3.12
N THR A 579 8.50 74.74 4.07
CA THR A 579 7.40 74.51 5.02
C THR A 579 6.05 74.33 4.33
N THR A 580 5.77 75.10 3.26
CA THR A 580 4.50 74.96 2.52
C THR A 580 4.44 73.65 1.74
N ALA A 581 5.52 73.25 1.05
CA ALA A 581 5.57 71.97 0.33
C ALA A 581 5.52 70.75 1.29
N GLN A 582 6.07 70.86 2.49
CA GLN A 582 6.00 69.81 3.53
C GLN A 582 4.57 69.51 4.01
N SER A 583 3.59 70.38 3.73
CA SER A 583 2.17 70.13 4.06
C SER A 583 1.46 69.17 3.10
N ILE A 584 2.12 68.67 2.06
CA ILE A 584 1.60 67.61 1.18
C ILE A 584 1.98 66.25 1.78
N ASP A 585 0.99 65.50 2.26
CA ASP A 585 1.21 64.22 2.96
C ASP A 585 1.89 63.13 2.08
N GLN A 586 2.62 62.24 2.74
CA GLN A 586 3.18 61.04 2.11
C GLN A 586 2.08 60.16 1.50
N GLY A 587 2.29 59.71 0.27
CA GLY A 587 1.31 58.90 -0.48
C GLY A 587 0.25 59.70 -1.24
N ARG A 588 0.28 61.04 -1.19
CA ARG A 588 -0.51 61.89 -2.08
C ARG A 588 0.15 62.05 -3.46
N SER A 589 -0.66 62.30 -4.48
CA SER A 589 -0.24 62.30 -5.89
C SER A 589 0.82 63.34 -6.27
N LEU A 590 1.02 64.41 -5.49
CA LEU A 590 2.10 65.40 -5.71
C LEU A 590 3.27 65.27 -4.72
N TYR A 591 3.27 64.29 -3.82
CA TYR A 591 4.29 64.15 -2.78
C TYR A 591 5.72 64.07 -3.34
N GLY A 592 5.95 63.26 -4.39
CA GLY A 592 7.27 63.14 -5.01
C GLY A 592 7.80 64.48 -5.52
N ALA A 593 7.02 65.18 -6.34
CA ALA A 593 7.36 66.50 -6.87
C ALA A 593 7.60 67.54 -5.76
N ALA A 594 6.85 67.45 -4.64
CA ALA A 594 7.07 68.31 -3.48
C ALA A 594 8.41 68.00 -2.79
N GLN A 595 8.82 66.73 -2.67
CA GLN A 595 10.13 66.35 -2.12
C GLN A 595 11.29 66.77 -3.04
N ASP A 596 11.14 66.66 -4.36
CA ASP A 596 12.14 67.10 -5.35
C ASP A 596 12.37 68.62 -5.27
N ASP A 597 11.28 69.39 -5.17
CA ASP A 597 11.31 70.84 -4.94
C ASP A 597 11.98 71.18 -3.59
N ILE A 598 11.58 70.52 -2.49
CA ILE A 598 12.15 70.71 -1.14
C ILE A 598 13.66 70.46 -1.14
N ALA A 599 14.14 69.36 -1.74
CA ALA A 599 15.55 69.00 -1.79
C ALA A 599 16.37 70.06 -2.56
N THR A 600 15.79 70.65 -3.59
CA THR A 600 16.39 71.75 -4.36
C THR A 600 16.51 73.01 -3.50
N TRP A 601 15.43 73.45 -2.85
CA TRP A 601 15.43 74.67 -2.01
C TRP A 601 16.31 74.52 -0.76
N GLN A 602 16.36 73.33 -0.16
CA GLN A 602 17.28 73.03 0.94
C GLN A 602 18.74 73.17 0.50
N ALA A 603 19.11 72.70 -0.70
CA ALA A 603 20.47 72.86 -1.20
C ALA A 603 20.81 74.31 -1.55
N GLN A 604 19.86 75.07 -2.12
CA GLN A 604 19.99 76.50 -2.35
C GLN A 604 20.25 77.26 -1.03
N GLU A 605 19.38 77.09 -0.03
CA GLU A 605 19.48 77.77 1.28
C GLU A 605 20.77 77.41 2.03
N ASN A 606 21.11 76.12 2.12
CA ASN A 606 22.38 75.67 2.73
C ASN A 606 23.61 76.24 2.02
N GLY A 607 23.54 76.46 0.70
CA GLY A 607 24.64 77.08 -0.06
C GLY A 607 24.76 78.58 0.17
N ARG A 608 23.63 79.30 0.34
CA ARG A 608 23.63 80.72 0.73
C ARG A 608 24.24 80.91 2.10
N LEU A 609 23.74 80.18 3.11
CA LEU A 609 24.22 80.26 4.49
C LEU A 609 25.73 79.96 4.59
N ARG A 610 26.23 78.92 3.92
CA ARG A 610 27.67 78.59 3.89
C ARG A 610 28.51 79.64 3.17
N LEU A 611 28.00 80.25 2.10
CA LEU A 611 28.74 81.31 1.40
C LEU A 611 28.80 82.59 2.24
N ASP A 612 27.70 82.99 2.86
CA ASP A 612 27.66 84.16 3.74
C ASP A 612 28.49 83.94 5.02
N GLU A 613 28.50 82.71 5.57
CA GLU A 613 29.42 82.27 6.62
C GLU A 613 30.88 82.43 6.17
N ALA A 614 31.26 81.85 5.03
CA ALA A 614 32.61 81.95 4.48
C ALA A 614 33.05 83.41 4.26
N ILE A 615 32.18 84.26 3.71
CA ILE A 615 32.44 85.70 3.52
C ILE A 615 32.66 86.39 4.87
N SER A 616 31.87 86.06 5.90
CA SER A 616 32.01 86.63 7.25
C SER A 616 33.33 86.21 7.95
N VAL A 617 33.85 85.03 7.63
CA VAL A 617 35.15 84.55 8.12
C VAL A 617 36.29 85.26 7.37
N ALA A 618 36.23 85.31 6.03
CA ALA A 618 37.24 85.98 5.20
C ALA A 618 37.41 87.47 5.53
N ALA A 619 36.34 88.15 5.96
CA ALA A 619 36.32 89.58 6.30
C ALA A 619 37.29 89.98 7.43
N ARG A 620 37.94 89.03 8.11
CA ARG A 620 39.03 89.29 9.08
C ARG A 620 40.38 89.61 8.43
N GLY A 621 40.57 89.23 7.16
CA GLY A 621 41.78 89.49 6.37
C GLY A 621 43.02 88.66 6.72
N ASP A 622 43.07 87.98 7.88
CA ASP A 622 44.21 87.16 8.25
C ASP A 622 44.27 85.82 7.51
N ALA A 623 45.49 85.30 7.29
CA ALA A 623 45.74 84.07 6.55
C ALA A 623 45.02 82.82 7.10
N ASN A 624 44.82 82.72 8.42
CA ASN A 624 44.09 81.58 8.99
C ASN A 624 42.60 81.67 8.68
N SER A 625 42.02 82.87 8.76
CA SER A 625 40.64 83.15 8.40
C SER A 625 40.38 82.99 6.90
N LEU A 626 41.29 83.45 6.02
CA LEU A 626 41.19 83.22 4.57
C LEU A 626 41.17 81.72 4.25
N GLY A 627 42.11 80.94 4.82
CA GLY A 627 42.14 79.48 4.66
C GLY A 627 40.88 78.77 5.22
N ASN A 628 40.29 79.28 6.31
CA ASN A 628 39.04 78.76 6.86
C ASN A 628 37.84 79.08 5.94
N ALA A 629 37.77 80.30 5.41
CA ALA A 629 36.72 80.73 4.50
C ALA A 629 36.69 79.92 3.21
N ILE A 630 37.87 79.65 2.64
CA ILE A 630 38.05 78.75 1.48
C ILE A 630 37.49 77.35 1.78
N GLU A 631 37.78 76.76 2.94
CA GLU A 631 37.26 75.44 3.34
C GLU A 631 35.72 75.43 3.49
N ILE A 632 35.14 76.49 4.05
CA ILE A 632 33.67 76.63 4.20
C ILE A 632 33.01 76.81 2.83
N ALA A 633 33.56 77.65 1.96
CA ALA A 633 33.05 77.90 0.62
C ALA A 633 33.13 76.65 -0.29
N GLN A 634 34.16 75.82 -0.17
CA GLN A 634 34.25 74.54 -0.88
C GLN A 634 33.06 73.62 -0.60
N ARG A 635 32.49 73.70 0.61
CA ARG A 635 31.34 72.92 1.08
C ARG A 635 29.98 73.48 0.63
N VAL A 636 29.95 74.57 -0.15
CA VAL A 636 28.71 75.06 -0.79
C VAL A 636 28.23 74.00 -1.81
N PRO A 637 26.97 73.50 -1.69
CA PRO A 637 26.47 72.45 -2.57
C PRO A 637 26.55 72.82 -4.04
N VAL A 638 26.98 71.89 -4.90
CA VAL A 638 27.16 72.13 -6.35
C VAL A 638 25.86 72.53 -7.04
N GLN A 639 24.72 72.03 -6.55
CA GLN A 639 23.37 72.36 -7.05
C GLN A 639 22.76 73.62 -6.40
N SER A 640 23.53 74.42 -5.66
CA SER A 640 23.10 75.72 -5.14
C SER A 640 23.48 76.84 -6.11
N ASP A 641 22.57 77.77 -6.35
CA ASP A 641 22.80 79.03 -7.08
C ASP A 641 24.00 79.83 -6.51
N SER A 642 24.31 79.65 -5.22
CA SER A 642 25.49 80.25 -4.58
C SER A 642 26.82 79.67 -5.03
N ARG A 643 26.85 78.49 -5.68
CA ARG A 643 28.09 77.77 -6.00
C ARG A 643 29.05 78.57 -6.85
N SER A 644 28.58 79.11 -7.97
CA SER A 644 29.44 79.91 -8.87
C SER A 644 30.07 81.12 -8.16
N ARG A 645 29.34 81.77 -7.25
CA ARG A 645 29.86 82.88 -6.44
C ARG A 645 30.84 82.40 -5.36
N ALA A 646 30.63 81.20 -4.80
CA ALA A 646 31.57 80.57 -3.89
C ALA A 646 32.89 80.22 -4.58
N ASP A 647 32.85 79.67 -5.79
CA ASP A 647 34.04 79.37 -6.59
C ASP A 647 34.84 80.64 -6.94
N SER A 648 34.17 81.74 -7.33
CA SER A 648 34.85 83.04 -7.51
C SER A 648 35.52 83.56 -6.24
N GLN A 649 34.89 83.41 -5.07
CA GLN A 649 35.47 83.84 -3.80
C GLN A 649 36.63 82.93 -3.36
N ILE A 650 36.57 81.63 -3.63
CA ILE A 650 37.70 80.70 -3.42
C ILE A 650 38.91 81.16 -4.23
N ASN A 651 38.73 81.57 -5.49
CA ASN A 651 39.84 82.06 -6.32
C ASN A 651 40.46 83.34 -5.75
N ASN A 652 39.63 84.34 -5.41
CA ASN A 652 40.07 85.59 -4.78
C ASN A 652 40.87 85.34 -3.49
N TRP A 653 40.26 84.65 -2.52
CA TRP A 653 40.88 84.40 -1.21
C TRP A 653 42.11 83.50 -1.30
N SER A 654 42.24 82.67 -2.34
CA SER A 654 43.43 81.87 -2.57
C SER A 654 44.62 82.72 -3.03
N TRP A 655 44.37 83.79 -3.81
CA TRP A 655 45.41 84.77 -4.14
C TRP A 655 45.77 85.62 -2.91
N ASP A 656 44.78 86.09 -2.15
CA ASP A 656 45.00 86.83 -0.89
C ASP A 656 45.83 85.98 0.11
N LEU A 657 45.48 84.70 0.26
CA LEU A 657 46.18 83.75 1.13
C LEU A 657 47.60 83.44 0.65
N LEU A 658 47.84 83.41 -0.67
CA LEU A 658 49.18 83.27 -1.21
C LEU A 658 50.04 84.50 -0.89
N GLN A 659 49.46 85.71 -1.00
CA GLN A 659 50.15 86.95 -0.65
C GLN A 659 50.50 87.00 0.85
N GLU A 660 49.60 86.60 1.74
CA GLU A 660 49.90 86.51 3.17
C GLU A 660 50.95 85.42 3.49
N ALA A 661 50.95 84.29 2.76
CA ALA A 661 52.01 83.29 2.87
C ALA A 661 53.36 83.83 2.37
N GLU A 662 53.39 84.60 1.27
CA GLU A 662 54.60 85.30 0.80
C GLU A 662 55.10 86.34 1.81
N ALA A 663 54.20 87.01 2.53
CA ALA A 663 54.57 87.94 3.60
C ALA A 663 55.19 87.20 4.80
N GLU A 664 54.59 86.10 5.26
CA GLU A 664 55.08 85.33 6.42
C GLU A 664 56.36 84.52 6.11
N ALA A 665 56.63 84.21 4.83
CA ALA A 665 57.88 83.56 4.39
C ALA A 665 59.14 84.37 4.76
N ASN A 666 59.01 85.69 4.98
CA ASN A 666 60.10 86.54 5.45
C ASN A 666 60.42 86.36 6.95
N ARG A 667 59.68 85.49 7.66
CA ARG A 667 59.82 85.20 9.10
C ARG A 667 59.95 83.71 9.39
N ASP A 668 59.08 82.89 8.82
CA ASP A 668 59.06 81.44 8.99
C ASP A 668 58.56 80.73 7.73
N PHE A 669 59.47 80.11 6.99
CA PHE A 669 59.14 79.27 5.83
C PHE A 669 58.21 78.10 6.18
N LYS A 670 58.26 77.54 7.40
CA LYS A 670 57.35 76.44 7.84
C LYS A 670 55.92 76.95 7.95
N ALA A 671 55.72 78.16 8.49
CA ALA A 671 54.43 78.82 8.56
C ALA A 671 53.90 79.18 7.16
N ALA A 672 54.74 79.77 6.30
CA ALA A 672 54.38 80.12 4.91
C ALA A 672 53.95 78.90 4.08
N ILE A 673 54.73 77.81 4.14
CA ILE A 673 54.37 76.53 3.48
C ILE A 673 53.03 76.01 4.02
N ALA A 674 52.80 76.06 5.33
CA ALA A 674 51.56 75.59 5.94
C ALA A 674 50.33 76.43 5.54
N LEU A 675 50.49 77.74 5.29
CA LEU A 675 49.43 78.61 4.79
C LEU A 675 49.14 78.36 3.31
N ALA A 676 50.17 78.40 2.45
CA ALA A 676 50.01 78.17 1.01
C ALA A 676 49.47 76.77 0.69
N SER A 677 49.79 75.75 1.50
CA SER A 677 49.27 74.37 1.35
C SER A 677 47.76 74.25 1.58
N ARG A 678 47.07 75.31 2.03
CA ARG A 678 45.60 75.34 2.19
C ARG A 678 44.87 75.82 0.93
N ILE A 679 45.62 76.33 -0.07
CA ILE A 679 45.07 76.70 -1.38
C ILE A 679 44.70 75.42 -2.13
N PRO A 680 43.45 75.27 -2.61
CA PRO A 680 42.97 74.01 -3.17
C PRO A 680 43.28 73.89 -4.66
N ALA A 681 43.37 72.65 -5.17
CA ALA A 681 43.77 72.34 -6.54
C ALA A 681 42.87 72.95 -7.64
N GLN A 682 41.62 73.31 -7.33
CA GLN A 682 40.71 73.99 -8.26
C GLN A 682 40.82 75.53 -8.25
N ALA A 683 41.64 76.13 -7.40
CA ALA A 683 41.81 77.58 -7.34
C ALA A 683 42.89 78.07 -8.31
N GLU A 684 42.66 79.22 -8.95
CA GLU A 684 43.60 79.83 -9.91
C GLU A 684 45.01 80.09 -9.32
N ALA A 685 45.10 80.34 -8.02
CA ALA A 685 46.37 80.56 -7.31
C ALA A 685 47.22 79.29 -7.10
N TYR A 686 46.67 78.09 -7.35
CA TYR A 686 47.25 76.83 -6.90
C TYR A 686 48.66 76.56 -7.46
N ASP A 687 48.86 76.64 -8.77
CA ASP A 687 50.16 76.35 -9.39
C ASP A 687 51.25 77.34 -8.96
N SER A 688 50.86 78.59 -8.70
CA SER A 688 51.74 79.61 -8.12
C SER A 688 52.09 79.28 -6.66
N ALA A 689 51.10 78.87 -5.86
CA ALA A 689 51.32 78.42 -4.48
C ALA A 689 52.22 77.18 -4.41
N GLN A 690 52.04 76.18 -5.27
CA GLN A 690 52.89 75.00 -5.34
C GLN A 690 54.35 75.36 -5.71
N THR A 691 54.54 76.35 -6.57
CA THR A 691 55.88 76.87 -6.91
C THR A 691 56.54 77.50 -5.69
N ARG A 692 55.83 78.38 -4.98
CA ARG A 692 56.34 79.00 -3.72
C ARG A 692 56.66 77.99 -2.64
N ILE A 693 55.82 76.98 -2.46
CA ILE A 693 56.04 75.89 -1.50
C ILE A 693 57.36 75.16 -1.82
N GLN A 694 57.67 74.90 -3.10
CA GLN A 694 58.92 74.26 -3.51
C GLN A 694 60.14 75.16 -3.28
N ASP A 695 60.05 76.45 -3.63
CA ASP A 695 61.12 77.44 -3.37
C ASP A 695 61.45 77.50 -1.86
N TRP A 696 60.43 77.68 -1.01
CA TRP A 696 60.59 77.79 0.45
C TRP A 696 61.08 76.50 1.10
N GLN A 697 60.69 75.32 0.58
CA GLN A 697 61.27 74.05 1.03
C GLN A 697 62.78 73.97 0.71
N ALA A 698 63.19 74.45 -0.47
CA ALA A 698 64.59 74.47 -0.88
C ALA A 698 65.42 75.54 -0.16
N ASP A 699 64.84 76.68 0.23
CA ASP A 699 65.48 77.68 1.10
C ASP A 699 65.65 77.15 2.53
N LEU A 700 64.59 76.58 3.10
CA LEU A 700 64.61 76.01 4.45
C LEU A 700 65.63 74.86 4.59
N GLN A 701 65.74 73.98 3.59
CA GLN A 701 66.79 72.95 3.57
C GLN A 701 68.20 73.56 3.54
N ARG A 702 68.39 74.72 2.87
CA ARG A 702 69.67 75.46 2.86
C ARG A 702 69.96 76.15 4.19
N GLU A 703 68.95 76.65 4.90
CA GLU A 703 69.12 77.22 6.25
C GLU A 703 69.41 76.16 7.31
N GLU A 704 68.67 75.06 7.30
CA GLU A 704 68.86 73.93 8.22
C GLU A 704 70.25 73.28 8.00
N SER A 705 70.76 73.29 6.76
CA SER A 705 72.14 72.92 6.39
C SER A 705 73.21 73.96 6.76
N ARG A 706 72.84 75.19 7.16
CA ARG A 706 73.77 76.29 7.51
C ARG A 706 74.01 76.44 9.01
N ARG A 707 73.28 75.72 9.86
CA ARG A 707 73.53 75.69 11.31
C ARG A 707 74.79 74.87 11.64
N PRO A 708 75.82 75.45 12.28
CA PRO A 708 76.99 74.67 12.69
C PRO A 708 76.66 73.78 13.90
N SER A 709 76.77 72.46 13.72
CA SER A 709 76.69 71.47 14.79
C SER A 709 77.83 71.65 15.79
N ASN A 710 77.54 71.70 17.10
CA ASN A 710 78.58 71.76 18.12
C ASN A 710 78.21 70.96 19.40
N PHE A 711 78.86 69.81 19.53
CA PHE A 711 79.09 68.94 20.69
C PHE A 711 77.95 68.41 21.60
N GLU A 712 78.12 67.12 21.89
CA GLU A 712 77.36 66.25 22.78
C GLU A 712 77.56 66.59 24.27
N THR A 713 76.67 66.08 25.14
CA THR A 713 77.15 65.43 26.39
C THR A 713 76.19 64.38 26.95
N SER A 714 76.75 63.22 27.31
CA SER A 714 76.30 62.25 28.34
C SER A 714 74.88 61.63 28.33
N SER A 715 74.87 60.32 28.08
CA SER A 715 73.95 59.27 28.61
C SER A 715 73.91 59.24 30.18
N PRO A 716 73.03 58.48 30.90
CA PRO A 716 72.63 57.09 30.57
C PRO A 716 71.22 56.55 30.95
N ALA A 717 70.85 55.47 30.24
CA ALA A 717 70.18 54.22 30.68
C ALA A 717 68.94 54.17 31.61
N SER A 718 67.82 53.63 31.09
CA SER A 718 66.99 52.50 31.60
C SER A 718 65.79 52.30 30.65
N ALA A 719 65.41 51.15 30.06
CA ALA A 719 65.38 49.71 30.41
C ALA A 719 63.98 49.23 30.88
N THR A 720 63.46 48.16 30.24
CA THR A 720 62.10 47.53 30.36
C THR A 720 60.90 48.47 30.06
N GLY A 721 59.70 48.03 29.67
CA GLY A 721 59.07 46.77 29.23
C GLY A 721 57.68 47.17 28.65
N GLU A 722 56.93 46.43 27.81
CA GLU A 722 56.71 44.98 27.73
C GLU A 722 56.13 44.56 26.34
N SER A 723 55.77 43.28 26.20
CA SER A 723 55.14 42.59 25.05
C SER A 723 53.81 43.17 24.51
N GLY A 724 53.37 42.84 23.29
CA GLY A 724 53.98 41.93 22.29
C GLY A 724 53.18 41.70 21.00
N LEU A 725 53.81 41.00 20.06
CA LEU A 725 53.33 40.51 18.75
C LEU A 725 52.56 39.18 18.87
N PRO A 726 51.97 38.61 17.80
CA PRO A 726 51.20 39.20 16.68
C PRO A 726 49.89 38.40 16.39
N ASN A 727 49.14 38.72 15.32
CA ASN A 727 48.96 37.75 14.20
C ASN A 727 48.18 38.30 12.99
N ASN A 728 48.40 37.62 11.85
CA ASN A 728 47.68 37.80 10.59
C ASN A 728 46.19 37.44 10.70
N LEU A 729 45.37 38.01 9.82
CA LEU A 729 44.60 37.19 8.88
C LEU A 729 44.23 37.97 7.60
N GLU A 730 44.24 37.25 6.50
CA GLU A 730 44.07 37.73 5.12
C GLU A 730 42.62 37.58 4.66
N LEU A 731 42.12 38.48 3.81
CA LEU A 731 40.96 38.23 2.95
C LEU A 731 40.92 39.19 1.75
N ALA A 732 40.42 38.71 0.61
CA ALA A 732 40.50 39.36 -0.70
C ALA A 732 39.35 40.36 -0.97
N PRO A 733 39.52 41.33 -1.89
CA PRO A 733 38.50 42.36 -2.17
C PRO A 733 37.37 41.85 -3.10
N PRO A 734 36.15 42.40 -2.98
CA PRO A 734 35.11 42.26 -3.99
C PRO A 734 35.43 43.16 -5.21
N ASN A 735 35.10 42.67 -6.41
CA ASN A 735 35.28 43.41 -7.65
C ASN A 735 34.02 43.26 -8.51
N ARG A 736 33.44 44.40 -8.91
CA ARG A 736 32.32 44.60 -9.87
C ARG A 736 31.15 43.61 -9.81
#